data_AF-A0AAD4KK00-F1
#
_entry.id   AF-A0AAD4KK00-F1
#
_cell.length_a   1.000
_cell.length_b   1.000
_cell.length_c   1.000
_cell.angle_alpha   90.00
_cell.angle_beta   90.00
_cell.angle_gamma   90.00
#
_symmetry.space_group_name_H-M   'P 1'
#
loop_
_entity.id
_entity.type
_entity.pdbx_description
1 polymer ?
#
loop_
_entity_poly.entity_id
_entity_poly.type
_entity_poly.pdbx_seq_one_letter_code
_entity_poly.pdbx_strand_id
1 'polypeptide(L)'
;MAAPIEQWRQLLRECLSRRVDVSEFCNLVKLLSKRAPLPEAALVDVILESRSVTNGQYDPLIPSYVDALTKFGKLKTATVLNGLRKHSSIGDQTLSADAKEKTSKLSTLMSDTRIVQDTIVPLSSPNLSITIHDVTSIFTVASEWILSLVRLHSSSIAENQQTVGLLNSPDVLALFESLGILFIALSATEKGLDALSSDILQGFKIPLGQALTTYLSSSAVISVNLRTRLDGLQKAYQLYGEPPSKEIDQMMDGMNMNTLQFEASVIDGPVINSRAGLYVYINAMLIGRPLVDDNMLLNYLSNRYGGHYEMLVQELITATFDVLSNAMYRNESSRNMFVFRSFLVNKLPPFLASMAATSIQPIPMEICIGHALNRVDPNAFPSFSQMFEMQGNTVLSDVRQEFLFSCALHRLIPESSIERLLGENPMQTLPVGGRYVKEDIATQIHSNQERADQLISEIESMEGNAGAIVAAVTDVIHSLCNQRETVTLKGICNSISRRPQVLDVMLLFRSFKNILQPICSLLDAWKWDEDQGENQPMYDEFSNILLLVLAFKYRYDLNQYDLGISDNQSFVLKLLDRGSTSLKLDDLSETQNKNLGAWISALFIAEGISEETMSSCSPQEFYLLVATLFSQTLGACELGKLELDTLKGGFEYLLEPFLLPSLVFALSWLGNYIWESENNPTIPLKVLYALVKPNSISGEAEAVHRTVLNISARCLEEQLKDVRARHPARSDIKPILDVLEPYLSFQRNGSSRRSELDSWTSHAGGLSGSIRNTFHGLVLWSASADINMSPHSYTHRQILTGIRLLTASRILPVLIDELKSQAESGTLDLALDVAATLICSPVPEAFAMEQAMYHPVDPSKEALPQCPILTLRDVLILQHQTVPKLSEKDPSRAEIIVRLTRRVNSLLAPPTHVDNLDVSNIMEDINLDAATHNPMNLGEGDDTGNGGGSLVGASNENIDQILNDAVAGANDGSGLGLGLGGNVDTTGMDTSLEDMFDVANMENPELLTDLDMEGMF
;
A
#
# COMPACT_ATOMS: atom_id res chain seq x y z
N MET A 1 13.77 -2.81 38.26
CA MET A 1 13.25 -4.05 38.93
C MET A 1 14.05 -5.25 38.42
N ALA A 2 14.05 -6.39 39.13
CA ALA A 2 14.56 -7.64 38.57
C ALA A 2 13.82 -7.97 37.26
N ALA A 3 14.52 -8.50 36.26
CA ALA A 3 13.95 -8.78 34.94
C ALA A 3 12.78 -9.78 35.04
N PRO A 4 11.80 -9.79 34.11
CA PRO A 4 10.67 -10.73 34.16
C PRO A 4 11.11 -12.19 34.34
N ILE A 5 12.14 -12.62 33.62
CA ILE A 5 12.75 -13.96 33.71
C ILE A 5 13.26 -14.26 35.13
N GLU A 6 13.86 -13.28 35.81
CA GLU A 6 14.37 -13.45 37.18
C GLU A 6 13.24 -13.60 38.20
N GLN A 7 12.14 -12.85 38.03
CA GLN A 7 10.95 -12.97 38.89
C GLN A 7 10.29 -14.35 38.76
N TRP A 8 10.18 -14.88 37.53
CA TRP A 8 9.68 -16.24 37.29
C TRP A 8 10.64 -17.33 37.83
N ARG A 9 11.95 -17.18 37.62
CA ARG A 9 12.97 -18.07 38.23
C ARG A 9 12.90 -18.04 39.76
N GLN A 10 12.71 -16.87 40.37
CA GLN A 10 12.57 -16.75 41.83
C GLN A 10 11.28 -17.39 42.33
N LEU A 11 10.14 -17.17 41.66
CA LEU A 11 8.87 -17.79 42.03
C LEU A 11 8.97 -19.32 42.01
N LEU A 12 9.51 -19.91 40.94
CA LEU A 12 9.62 -21.38 40.82
C LEU A 12 10.61 -21.98 41.82
N ARG A 13 11.75 -21.32 42.08
CA ARG A 13 12.69 -21.73 43.14
C ARG A 13 12.01 -21.78 44.50
N GLU A 14 11.24 -20.75 44.86
CA GLU A 14 10.51 -20.71 46.13
C GLU A 14 9.34 -21.70 46.18
N CYS A 15 8.62 -21.93 45.06
CA CYS A 15 7.54 -22.91 45.01
C CYS A 15 8.04 -24.36 45.14
N LEU A 16 9.21 -24.66 44.57
CA LEU A 16 9.85 -25.97 44.69
C LEU A 16 10.50 -26.17 46.06
N SER A 17 11.18 -25.15 46.60
CA SER A 17 11.83 -25.24 47.93
C SER A 17 10.82 -25.37 49.07
N ARG A 18 9.67 -24.69 48.98
CA ARG A 18 8.60 -24.72 49.98
C ARG A 18 7.56 -25.83 49.75
N ARG A 19 7.67 -26.62 48.68
CA ARG A 19 6.72 -27.70 48.32
C ARG A 19 5.26 -27.20 48.24
N VAL A 20 5.06 -26.08 47.56
CA VAL A 20 3.75 -25.42 47.39
C VAL A 20 2.79 -26.35 46.64
N ASP A 21 1.50 -26.33 47.01
CA ASP A 21 0.48 -27.12 46.32
C ASP A 21 0.16 -26.55 44.92
N VAL A 22 -0.26 -27.42 44.00
CA VAL A 22 -0.61 -27.04 42.62
C VAL A 22 -1.71 -25.96 42.59
N SER A 23 -2.70 -26.03 43.49
CA SER A 23 -3.79 -25.03 43.52
C SER A 23 -3.32 -23.63 43.95
N GLU A 24 -2.37 -23.57 44.88
CA GLU A 24 -1.75 -22.32 45.36
C GLU A 24 -0.78 -21.76 44.31
N PHE A 25 0.04 -22.63 43.70
CA PHE A 25 0.91 -22.27 42.57
C PHE A 25 0.12 -21.61 41.43
N CYS A 26 -1.04 -22.16 41.05
CA CYS A 26 -1.90 -21.57 40.02
C CYS A 26 -2.41 -20.17 40.37
N ASN A 27 -2.62 -19.86 41.65
CA ASN A 27 -3.01 -18.50 42.08
C ASN A 27 -1.83 -17.52 42.03
N LEU A 28 -0.62 -17.96 42.42
CA LEU A 28 0.60 -17.17 42.28
C LEU A 28 0.93 -16.88 40.81
N VAL A 29 0.75 -17.87 39.92
CA VAL A 29 0.88 -17.74 38.46
C VAL A 29 -0.10 -16.71 37.88
N LYS A 30 -1.37 -16.68 38.33
CA LYS A 30 -2.34 -15.64 37.89
C LYS A 30 -1.92 -14.23 38.28
N LEU A 31 -1.29 -14.07 39.45
CA LEU A 31 -0.80 -12.77 39.92
C LEU A 31 0.47 -12.35 39.17
N LEU A 32 1.44 -13.25 39.03
CA LEU A 32 2.70 -12.94 38.33
C LEU A 32 2.49 -12.71 36.84
N SER A 33 1.64 -13.49 36.16
CA SER A 33 1.36 -13.30 34.72
C SER A 33 0.63 -11.99 34.38
N LYS A 34 -0.03 -11.33 35.36
CA LYS A 34 -0.55 -9.97 35.21
C LYS A 34 0.52 -8.87 35.39
N ARG A 35 1.60 -9.17 36.12
CA ARG A 35 2.64 -8.20 36.49
C ARG A 35 3.89 -8.28 35.61
N ALA A 36 4.24 -9.49 35.18
CA ALA A 36 5.42 -9.82 34.40
C ALA A 36 5.06 -10.91 33.38
N PRO A 37 4.40 -10.56 32.26
CA PRO A 37 4.12 -11.50 31.18
C PRO A 37 5.45 -12.01 30.59
N LEU A 38 5.46 -13.27 30.17
CA LEU A 38 6.67 -13.95 29.69
C LEU A 38 6.27 -14.91 28.54
N PRO A 39 6.98 -14.94 27.40
CA PRO A 39 6.58 -15.74 26.25
C PRO A 39 6.69 -17.24 26.54
N GLU A 40 5.79 -18.05 25.94
CA GLU A 40 5.62 -19.47 26.29
C GLU A 40 6.94 -20.26 26.30
N ALA A 41 7.78 -20.08 25.28
CA ALA A 41 9.06 -20.80 25.18
C ALA A 41 9.99 -20.51 26.36
N ALA A 42 10.17 -19.23 26.72
CA ALA A 42 11.02 -18.84 27.84
C ALA A 42 10.40 -19.25 29.20
N LEU A 43 9.08 -19.39 29.30
CA LEU A 43 8.42 -19.93 30.49
C LEU A 43 8.70 -21.43 30.65
N VAL A 44 8.64 -22.19 29.55
CA VAL A 44 9.06 -23.61 29.54
C VAL A 44 10.54 -23.73 29.92
N ASP A 45 11.43 -22.94 29.30
CA ASP A 45 12.86 -22.96 29.61
C ASP A 45 13.12 -22.71 31.11
N VAL A 46 12.48 -21.68 31.70
CA VAL A 46 12.62 -21.35 33.13
C VAL A 46 12.06 -22.43 34.06
N ILE A 47 11.02 -23.17 33.66
CA ILE A 47 10.52 -24.34 34.42
C ILE A 47 11.49 -25.51 34.32
N LEU A 48 12.06 -25.79 33.14
CA LEU A 48 12.97 -26.91 32.94
C LEU A 48 14.35 -26.65 33.58
N GLU A 49 14.85 -25.42 33.55
CA GLU A 49 16.03 -24.99 34.32
C GLU A 49 15.85 -25.23 35.83
N SER A 50 14.62 -25.09 36.36
CA SER A 50 14.34 -25.25 37.79
C SER A 50 14.52 -26.69 38.31
N ARG A 51 14.64 -27.69 37.42
CA ARG A 51 15.06 -29.06 37.75
C ARG A 51 16.39 -29.11 38.50
N SER A 52 17.29 -28.15 38.25
CA SER A 52 18.58 -28.03 38.95
C SER A 52 18.49 -27.67 40.43
N VAL A 53 17.34 -27.15 40.88
CA VAL A 53 17.08 -26.77 42.29
C VAL A 53 16.81 -28.01 43.16
N THR A 54 16.30 -29.08 42.54
CA THR A 54 15.96 -30.34 43.18
C THR A 54 17.09 -31.35 42.98
N ASN A 55 17.88 -31.62 44.02
CA ASN A 55 19.00 -32.59 44.02
C ASN A 55 18.57 -34.08 43.90
N GLY A 56 17.46 -34.39 43.22
CA GLY A 56 16.89 -35.73 43.07
C GLY A 56 16.62 -36.08 41.61
N GLN A 57 16.72 -37.38 41.26
CA GLN A 57 16.55 -37.89 39.89
C GLN A 57 15.15 -37.65 39.29
N TYR A 58 14.15 -37.38 40.13
CA TYR A 58 12.79 -37.09 39.72
C TYR A 58 12.09 -36.27 40.81
N ASP A 59 11.40 -35.20 40.41
CA ASP A 59 10.51 -34.44 41.29
C ASP A 59 9.08 -34.44 40.72
N PRO A 60 8.08 -34.97 41.45
CA PRO A 60 6.70 -35.06 40.95
C PRO A 60 6.00 -33.70 40.82
N LEU A 61 6.50 -32.64 41.47
CA LEU A 61 5.90 -31.31 41.34
C LEU A 61 6.14 -30.70 39.95
N ILE A 62 7.26 -31.01 39.29
CA ILE A 62 7.60 -30.41 38.00
C ILE A 62 6.62 -30.84 36.90
N PRO A 63 6.31 -32.15 36.70
CA PRO A 63 5.23 -32.57 35.79
C PRO A 63 3.86 -31.98 36.19
N SER A 64 3.55 -31.94 37.49
CA SER A 64 2.28 -31.42 38.01
C SER A 64 2.09 -29.92 37.71
N TYR A 65 3.16 -29.11 37.80
CA TYR A 65 3.12 -27.69 37.44
C TYR A 65 3.00 -27.47 35.92
N VAL A 66 3.64 -28.31 35.09
CA VAL A 66 3.52 -28.24 33.62
C VAL A 66 2.09 -28.60 33.17
N ASP A 67 1.52 -29.68 33.71
CA ASP A 67 0.12 -30.08 33.47
C ASP A 67 -0.86 -28.97 33.89
N ALA A 68 -0.66 -28.38 35.08
CA ALA A 68 -1.47 -27.27 35.56
C ALA A 68 -1.40 -26.04 34.63
N LEU A 69 -0.20 -25.64 34.18
CA LEU A 69 -0.02 -24.50 33.26
C LEU A 69 -0.61 -24.76 31.86
N THR A 70 -0.57 -26.01 31.39
CA THR A 70 -1.22 -26.44 30.15
C THR A 70 -2.74 -26.36 30.29
N LYS A 71 -3.30 -26.86 31.41
CA LYS A 71 -4.74 -26.73 31.75
C LYS A 71 -5.20 -25.28 31.93
N PHE A 72 -4.32 -24.39 32.37
CA PHE A 72 -4.56 -22.95 32.44
C PHE A 72 -4.43 -22.21 31.10
N GLY A 73 -4.16 -22.92 30.00
CA GLY A 73 -4.02 -22.32 28.66
C GLY A 73 -2.82 -21.39 28.52
N LYS A 74 -1.78 -21.57 29.35
CA LYS A 74 -0.56 -20.75 29.33
C LYS A 74 0.63 -21.41 28.61
N LEU A 75 0.54 -22.70 28.32
CA LEU A 75 1.55 -23.47 27.60
C LEU A 75 0.89 -24.36 26.56
N LYS A 76 1.34 -24.30 25.30
CA LYS A 76 0.98 -25.27 24.28
C LYS A 76 1.80 -26.55 24.39
N THR A 77 1.18 -27.71 24.14
CA THR A 77 1.82 -29.03 24.19
C THR A 77 3.06 -29.14 23.28
N ALA A 78 3.00 -28.57 22.07
CA ALA A 78 4.16 -28.55 21.16
C ALA A 78 5.35 -27.74 21.72
N THR A 79 5.08 -26.59 22.36
CA THR A 79 6.11 -25.76 23.01
C THR A 79 6.76 -26.50 24.17
N VAL A 80 5.96 -27.22 24.98
CA VAL A 80 6.47 -28.07 26.08
C VAL A 80 7.35 -29.19 25.54
N LEU A 81 6.90 -29.95 24.53
CA LEU A 81 7.69 -31.05 23.95
C LEU A 81 9.00 -30.58 23.31
N ASN A 82 9.02 -29.38 22.71
CA ASN A 82 10.23 -28.79 22.13
C ASN A 82 11.20 -28.31 23.22
N GLY A 83 10.70 -27.63 24.26
CA GLY A 83 11.52 -27.25 25.41
C GLY A 83 12.11 -28.46 26.13
N LEU A 84 11.33 -29.53 26.32
CA LEU A 84 11.83 -30.81 26.85
C LEU A 84 13.00 -31.34 25.99
N ARG A 85 12.93 -31.25 24.66
CA ARG A 85 14.02 -31.71 23.77
C ARG A 85 15.32 -30.95 24.02
N LYS A 86 15.23 -29.62 24.21
CA LYS A 86 16.39 -28.75 24.47
C LYS A 86 17.05 -29.02 25.81
N HIS A 87 16.27 -29.28 26.86
CA HIS A 87 16.76 -29.47 28.24
C HIS A 87 16.90 -30.94 28.66
N SER A 88 16.73 -31.89 27.75
CA SER A 88 16.89 -33.32 28.06
C SER A 88 18.36 -33.74 28.01
N SER A 89 18.74 -34.67 28.89
CA SER A 89 20.10 -35.25 28.94
C SER A 89 20.55 -35.98 27.65
N ILE A 90 19.64 -36.15 26.68
CA ILE A 90 19.90 -36.70 25.34
C ILE A 90 20.53 -35.66 24.40
N GLY A 91 20.23 -34.37 24.56
CA GLY A 91 20.76 -33.30 23.68
C GLY A 91 22.24 -33.03 23.89
N ASP A 92 22.66 -32.94 25.16
CA ASP A 92 24.05 -32.61 25.57
C ASP A 92 25.12 -33.55 24.99
N GLN A 93 24.77 -34.82 24.74
CA GLN A 93 25.73 -35.81 24.19
C GLN A 93 26.05 -35.57 22.72
N THR A 94 25.28 -34.76 21.99
CA THR A 94 25.50 -34.51 20.55
C THR A 94 26.39 -33.30 20.24
N LEU A 95 26.77 -32.52 21.25
CA LEU A 95 27.50 -31.24 21.07
C LEU A 95 28.83 -31.16 21.84
N SER A 96 29.26 -32.24 22.51
CA SER A 96 30.42 -32.23 23.43
C SER A 96 31.46 -33.30 23.08
N ALA A 97 32.26 -33.05 22.03
CA ALA A 97 33.50 -33.79 21.80
C ALA A 97 34.70 -33.17 22.56
N ASP A 98 34.67 -31.85 22.83
CA ASP A 98 35.78 -31.09 23.42
C ASP A 98 35.37 -30.32 24.69
N ALA A 99 35.20 -31.04 25.82
CA ALA A 99 35.25 -30.43 27.15
C ALA A 99 35.50 -31.46 28.27
N LYS A 100 36.76 -31.66 28.66
CA LYS A 100 37.08 -32.29 29.96
C LYS A 100 36.91 -31.27 31.09
N GLU A 101 35.80 -31.30 31.80
CA GLU A 101 35.74 -31.27 33.28
C GLU A 101 34.31 -31.13 33.88
N LYS A 102 34.15 -31.76 35.06
CA LYS A 102 33.20 -31.46 36.16
C LYS A 102 31.72 -31.93 36.07
N THR A 103 31.35 -32.62 37.16
CA THR A 103 30.01 -32.94 37.68
C THR A 103 29.09 -33.79 36.79
N SER A 104 28.73 -34.98 37.29
CA SER A 104 27.71 -35.85 36.70
C SER A 104 26.33 -35.20 36.77
N LYS A 105 25.86 -34.62 35.65
CA LYS A 105 24.47 -34.16 35.52
C LYS A 105 23.51 -35.34 35.74
N LEU A 106 22.45 -35.12 36.53
CA LEU A 106 21.40 -36.11 36.75
C LEU A 106 20.63 -36.40 35.44
N SER A 107 20.19 -37.65 35.26
CA SER A 107 19.36 -38.06 34.12
C SER A 107 17.95 -37.43 34.20
N THR A 108 17.52 -36.73 33.15
CA THR A 108 16.20 -36.08 33.12
C THR A 108 15.07 -37.01 32.66
N LEU A 109 15.43 -38.17 32.11
CA LEU A 109 14.59 -39.12 31.36
C LEU A 109 13.27 -39.48 32.06
N MET A 110 13.29 -39.70 33.37
CA MET A 110 12.09 -40.03 34.15
C MET A 110 11.09 -38.87 34.21
N SER A 111 11.57 -37.63 34.32
CA SER A 111 10.72 -36.43 34.26
C SER A 111 10.22 -36.15 32.85
N ASP A 112 11.05 -36.38 31.83
CA ASP A 112 10.68 -36.21 30.41
C ASP A 112 9.59 -37.23 30.02
N THR A 113 9.79 -38.51 30.36
CA THR A 113 8.80 -39.59 30.14
C THR A 113 7.48 -39.30 30.81
N ARG A 114 7.51 -38.82 32.07
CA ARG A 114 6.27 -38.52 32.79
C ARG A 114 5.50 -37.37 32.15
N ILE A 115 6.16 -36.29 31.75
CA ILE A 115 5.49 -35.15 31.10
C ILE A 115 4.92 -35.59 29.75
N VAL A 116 5.63 -36.40 28.96
CA VAL A 116 5.07 -36.97 27.72
C VAL A 116 3.82 -37.80 28.02
N GLN A 117 3.84 -38.69 29.02
CA GLN A 117 2.66 -39.47 29.43
C GLN A 117 1.48 -38.58 29.88
N ASP A 118 1.74 -37.54 30.68
CA ASP A 118 0.70 -36.62 31.17
C ASP A 118 0.07 -35.83 30.01
N THR A 119 0.77 -35.60 28.89
CA THR A 119 0.19 -35.00 27.67
C THR A 119 -0.72 -35.94 26.86
N ILE A 120 -0.61 -37.27 27.02
CA ILE A 120 -1.44 -38.25 26.30
C ILE A 120 -2.85 -38.36 26.90
N VAL A 121 -2.97 -38.15 28.22
CA VAL A 121 -4.25 -38.20 28.95
C VAL A 121 -5.30 -37.20 28.40
N PRO A 122 -5.02 -35.89 28.24
CA PRO A 122 -6.00 -34.95 27.69
C PRO A 122 -6.31 -35.22 26.21
N LEU A 123 -5.36 -35.71 25.41
CA LEU A 123 -5.58 -36.09 24.00
C LEU A 123 -6.58 -37.25 23.86
N SER A 124 -6.75 -38.06 24.90
CA SER A 124 -7.72 -39.16 24.94
C SER A 124 -9.13 -38.72 25.40
N SER A 125 -9.33 -37.43 25.69
CA SER A 125 -10.61 -36.87 26.15
C SER A 125 -11.46 -36.35 24.98
N PRO A 126 -12.75 -36.71 24.87
CA PRO A 126 -13.60 -36.31 23.73
C PRO A 126 -13.94 -34.82 23.68
N ASN A 127 -13.64 -34.05 24.74
CA ASN A 127 -13.99 -32.63 24.86
C ASN A 127 -12.84 -31.66 24.51
N LEU A 128 -11.74 -32.14 23.93
CA LEU A 128 -10.54 -31.31 23.71
C LEU A 128 -10.57 -30.58 22.35
N SER A 129 -10.66 -29.25 22.39
CA SER A 129 -10.55 -28.39 21.21
C SER A 129 -9.09 -28.15 20.81
N ILE A 130 -8.53 -29.01 19.94
CA ILE A 130 -7.18 -28.82 19.37
C ILE A 130 -7.27 -28.24 17.96
N THR A 131 -6.44 -27.24 17.64
CA THR A 131 -6.27 -26.73 16.28
C THR A 131 -5.47 -27.71 15.41
N ILE A 132 -5.80 -27.82 14.11
CA ILE A 132 -5.03 -28.62 13.15
C ILE A 132 -3.53 -28.25 13.16
N HIS A 133 -3.20 -26.95 13.25
CA HIS A 133 -1.83 -26.45 13.35
C HIS A 133 -1.10 -26.94 14.61
N ASP A 134 -1.78 -27.02 15.76
CA ASP A 134 -1.17 -27.50 16.99
C ASP A 134 -0.93 -29.03 16.90
N VAL A 135 -1.83 -29.78 16.25
CA VAL A 135 -1.65 -31.22 15.96
C VAL A 135 -0.45 -31.48 15.05
N THR A 136 -0.32 -30.74 13.94
CA THR A 136 0.87 -30.88 13.05
C THR A 136 2.16 -30.48 13.76
N SER A 137 2.13 -29.45 14.60
CA SER A 137 3.29 -29.06 15.42
C SER A 137 3.72 -30.17 16.40
N ILE A 138 2.76 -30.85 17.04
CA ILE A 138 3.06 -31.99 17.92
C ILE A 138 3.64 -33.17 17.13
N PHE A 139 3.07 -33.50 15.96
CA PHE A 139 3.61 -34.56 15.08
C PHE A 139 5.07 -34.29 14.69
N THR A 140 5.41 -33.06 14.27
CA THR A 140 6.79 -32.69 13.91
C THR A 140 7.75 -32.88 15.09
N VAL A 141 7.43 -32.29 16.25
CA VAL A 141 8.33 -32.33 17.42
C VAL A 141 8.51 -33.75 17.96
N ALA A 142 7.45 -34.58 17.99
CA ALA A 142 7.54 -35.98 18.39
C ALA A 142 8.34 -36.83 17.38
N SER A 143 8.27 -36.51 16.08
CA SER A 143 9.09 -37.15 15.04
C SER A 143 10.58 -36.85 15.22
N GLU A 144 10.94 -35.59 15.48
CA GLU A 144 12.31 -35.19 15.77
C GLU A 144 12.85 -35.87 17.05
N TRP A 145 12.03 -36.02 18.09
CA TRP A 145 12.38 -36.75 19.31
C TRP A 145 12.76 -38.22 19.03
N ILE A 146 11.96 -38.92 18.23
CA ILE A 146 12.23 -40.31 17.83
C ILE A 146 13.52 -40.40 17.01
N LEU A 147 13.75 -39.49 16.06
CA LEU A 147 14.96 -39.45 15.26
C LEU A 147 16.21 -39.15 16.11
N SER A 148 16.13 -38.23 17.08
CA SER A 148 17.20 -37.97 18.05
C SER A 148 17.52 -39.19 18.92
N LEU A 149 16.50 -39.88 19.43
CA LEU A 149 16.67 -41.10 20.24
C LEU A 149 17.35 -42.23 19.46
N VAL A 150 16.97 -42.45 18.18
CA VAL A 150 17.59 -43.50 17.37
C VAL A 150 18.99 -43.12 16.89
N ARG A 151 19.27 -41.83 16.62
CA ARG A 151 20.65 -41.36 16.37
C ARG A 151 21.55 -41.67 17.58
N LEU A 152 21.12 -41.34 18.80
CA LEU A 152 21.85 -41.64 20.04
C LEU A 152 22.06 -43.16 20.25
N HIS A 153 21.07 -43.98 19.91
CA HIS A 153 21.20 -45.43 19.93
C HIS A 153 22.26 -45.93 18.92
N SER A 154 22.29 -45.36 17.72
CA SER A 154 23.25 -45.74 16.67
C SER A 154 24.69 -45.34 16.99
N SER A 155 24.94 -44.18 17.59
CA SER A 155 26.28 -43.76 18.02
C SER A 155 26.79 -44.60 19.19
N SER A 156 25.94 -44.89 20.18
CA SER A 156 26.28 -45.75 21.32
C SER A 156 26.72 -47.17 20.94
N ILE A 157 26.24 -47.70 19.80
CA ILE A 157 26.63 -49.02 19.28
C ILE A 157 28.00 -48.96 18.58
N ALA A 158 28.39 -47.81 18.02
CA ALA A 158 29.66 -47.65 17.32
C ALA A 158 30.85 -47.52 18.28
N GLU A 159 30.67 -46.91 19.46
CA GLU A 159 31.76 -46.64 20.40
C GLU A 159 32.10 -47.81 21.34
N ASN A 160 31.11 -48.62 21.74
CA ASN A 160 31.32 -49.76 22.64
C ASN A 160 31.11 -51.09 21.92
N GLN A 161 32.18 -51.89 21.80
CA GLN A 161 32.13 -53.29 21.30
C GLN A 161 31.49 -54.28 22.31
N GLN A 162 30.49 -53.83 23.08
CA GLN A 162 29.65 -54.65 23.93
C GLN A 162 28.19 -54.36 23.60
N THR A 163 27.37 -55.39 23.46
CA THR A 163 25.99 -55.36 22.95
C THR A 163 24.96 -54.81 23.96
N VAL A 164 25.26 -53.66 24.56
CA VAL A 164 24.35 -52.91 25.45
C VAL A 164 24.02 -51.58 24.80
N GLY A 165 23.11 -51.61 23.82
CA GLY A 165 22.56 -50.40 23.21
C GLY A 165 21.73 -49.60 24.22
N LEU A 166 21.71 -48.28 24.07
CA LEU A 166 21.06 -47.34 24.99
C LEU A 166 19.54 -47.56 25.17
N LEU A 167 18.89 -48.25 24.22
CA LEU A 167 17.49 -48.70 24.32
C LEU A 167 17.26 -49.84 25.32
N ASN A 168 18.32 -50.45 25.88
CA ASN A 168 18.23 -51.40 27.00
C ASN A 168 18.06 -50.68 28.36
N SER A 169 18.18 -49.35 28.41
CA SER A 169 17.82 -48.57 29.60
C SER A 169 16.30 -48.48 29.73
N PRO A 170 15.69 -48.85 30.88
CA PRO A 170 14.24 -48.87 31.05
C PRO A 170 13.60 -47.50 30.83
N ASP A 171 14.29 -46.42 31.23
CA ASP A 171 13.78 -45.05 31.14
C ASP A 171 13.74 -44.56 29.68
N VAL A 172 14.73 -44.93 28.86
CA VAL A 172 14.78 -44.57 27.44
C VAL A 172 13.76 -45.39 26.65
N LEU A 173 13.60 -46.68 26.98
CA LEU A 173 12.55 -47.52 26.43
C LEU A 173 11.16 -46.96 26.75
N ALA A 174 10.92 -46.54 28.00
CA ALA A 174 9.65 -45.96 28.43
C ALA A 174 9.33 -44.63 27.72
N LEU A 175 10.34 -43.76 27.52
CA LEU A 175 10.18 -42.54 26.73
C LEU A 175 9.81 -42.88 25.27
N PHE A 176 10.52 -43.82 24.66
CA PHE A 176 10.32 -44.23 23.27
C PHE A 176 8.97 -44.95 23.05
N GLU A 177 8.49 -45.73 24.03
CA GLU A 177 7.13 -46.29 24.02
C GLU A 177 6.08 -45.18 24.20
N SER A 178 6.29 -44.22 25.10
CA SER A 178 5.36 -43.09 25.30
C SER A 178 5.18 -42.22 24.05
N LEU A 179 6.25 -41.99 23.28
CA LEU A 179 6.20 -41.28 22.00
C LEU A 179 5.43 -42.07 20.92
N GLY A 180 5.58 -43.40 20.89
CA GLY A 180 4.78 -44.27 20.02
C GLY A 180 3.29 -44.28 20.37
N ILE A 181 2.95 -44.26 21.67
CA ILE A 181 1.57 -44.14 22.14
C ILE A 181 1.00 -42.75 21.80
N LEU A 182 1.81 -41.68 21.91
CA LEU A 182 1.41 -40.32 21.53
C LEU A 182 0.99 -40.22 20.06
N PHE A 183 1.72 -40.84 19.13
CA PHE A 183 1.31 -40.90 17.72
C PHE A 183 -0.03 -41.61 17.50
N ILE A 184 -0.29 -42.70 18.23
CA ILE A 184 -1.58 -43.42 18.16
C ILE A 184 -2.71 -42.57 18.76
N ALA A 185 -2.46 -41.88 19.88
CA ALA A 185 -3.45 -41.00 20.50
C ALA A 185 -3.81 -39.82 19.58
N LEU A 186 -2.82 -39.18 18.95
CA LEU A 186 -3.05 -38.06 18.01
C LEU A 186 -3.82 -38.51 16.77
N SER A 187 -3.44 -39.63 16.16
CA SER A 187 -4.12 -40.18 14.97
C SER A 187 -5.52 -40.73 15.25
N ALA A 188 -5.86 -41.00 16.51
CA ALA A 188 -7.22 -41.33 16.93
C ALA A 188 -8.16 -40.11 17.08
N THR A 189 -7.63 -38.88 17.04
CA THR A 189 -8.45 -37.65 17.08
C THR A 189 -8.94 -37.25 15.68
N GLU A 190 -10.15 -36.73 15.58
CA GLU A 190 -10.74 -36.23 14.33
C GLU A 190 -9.81 -35.23 13.61
N LYS A 191 -9.23 -34.27 14.35
CA LYS A 191 -8.30 -33.27 13.81
C LYS A 191 -6.93 -33.86 13.43
N GLY A 192 -6.54 -34.99 13.99
CA GLY A 192 -5.39 -35.77 13.54
C GLY A 192 -5.64 -36.49 12.21
N LEU A 193 -6.83 -37.05 12.02
CA LEU A 193 -7.27 -37.62 10.73
C LEU A 193 -7.35 -36.53 9.65
N ASP A 194 -7.91 -35.37 9.96
CA ASP A 194 -7.90 -34.19 9.08
C ASP A 194 -6.46 -33.77 8.69
N ALA A 195 -5.56 -33.67 9.66
CA ALA A 195 -4.17 -33.29 9.43
C ALA A 195 -3.39 -34.30 8.56
N LEU A 196 -3.61 -35.61 8.77
CA LEU A 196 -2.94 -36.68 8.01
C LEU A 196 -3.53 -36.82 6.59
N SER A 197 -4.83 -36.57 6.43
CA SER A 197 -5.52 -36.61 5.13
C SER A 197 -5.30 -35.37 4.26
N SER A 198 -4.90 -34.23 4.83
CA SER A 198 -4.73 -32.97 4.09
C SER A 198 -3.49 -32.95 3.17
N ASP A 199 -3.68 -32.55 1.91
CA ASP A 199 -2.61 -32.31 0.93
C ASP A 199 -1.90 -30.96 1.15
N ILE A 200 -2.54 -30.00 1.82
CA ILE A 200 -2.02 -28.64 2.01
C ILE A 200 -0.84 -28.62 3.00
N LEU A 201 -0.70 -29.67 3.82
CA LEU A 201 0.25 -29.74 4.94
C LEU A 201 1.33 -30.82 4.74
N GLN A 202 1.78 -31.10 3.51
CA GLN A 202 2.76 -32.17 3.27
C GLN A 202 4.11 -31.99 4.01
N GLY A 203 4.50 -30.77 4.37
CA GLY A 203 5.82 -30.48 4.96
C GLY A 203 6.18 -31.28 6.23
N PHE A 204 5.20 -31.64 7.06
CA PHE A 204 5.44 -32.48 8.26
C PHE A 204 5.36 -33.99 7.99
N LYS A 205 4.78 -34.42 6.86
CA LYS A 205 4.60 -35.85 6.52
C LYS A 205 5.94 -36.54 6.24
N ILE A 206 6.92 -35.83 5.69
CA ILE A 206 8.27 -36.34 5.42
C ILE A 206 9.01 -36.71 6.73
N PRO A 207 9.24 -35.79 7.70
CA PRO A 207 9.92 -36.14 8.96
C PRO A 207 9.11 -37.15 9.78
N LEU A 208 7.77 -37.12 9.72
CA LEU A 208 6.91 -38.13 10.34
C LEU A 208 7.12 -39.52 9.73
N GLY A 209 7.15 -39.63 8.41
CA GLY A 209 7.42 -40.90 7.72
C GLY A 209 8.81 -41.44 8.02
N GLN A 210 9.83 -40.58 8.05
CA GLN A 210 11.19 -40.95 8.44
C GLN A 210 11.25 -41.45 9.88
N ALA A 211 10.58 -40.76 10.81
CA ALA A 211 10.48 -41.18 12.20
C ALA A 211 9.76 -42.53 12.34
N LEU A 212 8.64 -42.74 11.63
CA LEU A 212 7.90 -44.01 11.65
C LEU A 212 8.72 -45.19 11.07
N THR A 213 9.35 -45.02 9.91
CA THR A 213 10.25 -46.05 9.33
C THR A 213 11.39 -46.39 10.29
N THR A 214 11.98 -45.37 10.92
CA THR A 214 13.09 -45.52 11.88
C THR A 214 12.64 -46.13 13.21
N TYR A 215 11.41 -45.86 13.64
CA TYR A 215 10.77 -46.48 14.80
C TYR A 215 10.54 -47.96 14.55
N LEU A 216 9.94 -48.31 13.41
CA LEU A 216 9.59 -49.68 13.05
C LEU A 216 10.84 -50.56 12.84
N SER A 217 11.92 -50.03 12.26
CA SER A 217 13.20 -50.75 12.13
C SER A 217 13.89 -50.98 13.48
N SER A 218 13.85 -50.00 14.38
CA SER A 218 14.45 -50.09 15.73
C SER A 218 13.60 -50.92 16.72
N SER A 219 12.33 -51.16 16.42
CA SER A 219 11.34 -51.76 17.34
C SER A 219 11.49 -53.26 17.66
N ALA A 220 12.64 -53.88 17.41
CA ALA A 220 12.86 -55.31 17.70
C ALA A 220 12.74 -55.67 19.21
N VAL A 221 12.75 -54.67 20.09
CA VAL A 221 12.71 -54.80 21.57
C VAL A 221 11.35 -54.37 22.17
N ILE A 222 10.40 -53.90 21.35
CA ILE A 222 9.19 -53.17 21.82
C ILE A 222 7.92 -54.01 21.66
N SER A 223 6.86 -53.64 22.40
CA SER A 223 5.54 -54.27 22.37
C SER A 223 4.97 -54.45 20.94
N VAL A 224 4.76 -55.71 20.54
CA VAL A 224 4.34 -56.11 19.17
C VAL A 224 3.04 -55.42 18.74
N ASN A 225 2.11 -55.20 19.67
CA ASN A 225 0.83 -54.54 19.43
C ASN A 225 1.01 -53.07 18.97
N LEU A 226 1.94 -52.33 19.59
CA LEU A 226 2.25 -50.95 19.23
C LEU A 226 2.81 -50.87 17.80
N ARG A 227 3.76 -51.77 17.50
CA ARG A 227 4.35 -51.93 16.15
C ARG A 227 3.28 -52.19 15.08
N THR A 228 2.33 -53.11 15.32
CA THR A 228 1.27 -53.41 14.35
C THR A 228 0.33 -52.23 14.08
N ARG A 229 0.07 -51.37 15.08
CA ARG A 229 -0.76 -50.18 14.90
C ARG A 229 -0.04 -49.06 14.14
N LEU A 230 1.25 -48.85 14.43
CA LEU A 230 2.06 -47.85 13.72
C LEU A 230 2.36 -48.25 12.27
N ASP A 231 2.58 -49.54 11.99
CA ASP A 231 2.68 -50.09 10.63
C ASP A 231 1.36 -49.92 9.84
N GLY A 232 0.21 -50.13 10.49
CA GLY A 232 -1.11 -49.85 9.91
C GLY A 232 -1.31 -48.37 9.57
N LEU A 233 -0.90 -47.47 10.47
CA LEU A 233 -0.93 -46.00 10.26
C LEU A 233 -0.04 -45.60 9.08
N GLN A 234 1.20 -46.09 9.04
CA GLN A 234 2.14 -45.78 7.97
C GLN A 234 1.59 -46.18 6.59
N LYS A 235 1.01 -47.37 6.48
CA LYS A 235 0.41 -47.88 5.24
C LYS A 235 -0.88 -47.14 4.85
N ALA A 236 -1.73 -46.79 5.81
CA ALA A 236 -2.98 -46.09 5.54
C ALA A 236 -2.78 -44.67 4.96
N TYR A 237 -1.69 -44.00 5.34
CA TYR A 237 -1.39 -42.61 4.94
C TYR A 237 -0.13 -42.47 4.05
N GLN A 238 0.42 -43.58 3.53
CA GLN A 238 1.58 -43.61 2.64
C GLN A 238 2.85 -42.89 3.18
N LEU A 239 3.06 -42.92 4.50
CA LEU A 239 4.10 -42.13 5.19
C LEU A 239 5.49 -42.81 5.14
N TYR A 240 6.06 -42.99 3.96
CA TYR A 240 7.32 -43.76 3.80
C TYR A 240 8.61 -42.97 4.11
N GLY A 241 8.55 -41.63 4.12
CA GLY A 241 9.66 -40.77 4.55
C GLY A 241 10.70 -40.44 3.48
N GLU A 242 10.54 -40.94 2.25
CA GLU A 242 11.30 -40.46 1.10
C GLU A 242 10.81 -39.05 0.72
N PRO A 243 11.71 -38.10 0.40
CA PRO A 243 11.30 -36.89 -0.30
C PRO A 243 10.79 -37.30 -1.69
N PRO A 244 9.72 -36.66 -2.23
CA PRO A 244 9.34 -36.87 -3.61
C PRO A 244 10.54 -36.56 -4.51
N SER A 245 10.75 -37.39 -5.53
CA SER A 245 11.88 -37.32 -6.46
C SER A 245 11.86 -36.00 -7.24
N LYS A 246 12.52 -34.98 -6.68
CA LYS A 246 12.75 -33.66 -7.29
C LYS A 246 13.69 -33.78 -8.48
N GLU A 247 13.16 -34.27 -9.59
CA GLU A 247 13.67 -34.06 -10.95
C GLU A 247 12.68 -34.58 -12.02
N ILE A 248 11.69 -35.40 -11.65
CA ILE A 248 10.63 -35.88 -12.58
C ILE A 248 9.23 -35.42 -12.13
N ASP A 249 8.91 -35.48 -10.84
CA ASP A 249 7.53 -35.16 -10.38
C ASP A 249 7.21 -33.66 -10.40
N GLN A 250 8.20 -32.76 -10.30
CA GLN A 250 7.98 -31.31 -10.34
C GLN A 250 7.53 -30.78 -11.72
N MET A 251 7.57 -31.58 -12.78
CA MET A 251 6.97 -31.26 -14.08
C MET A 251 5.62 -31.97 -14.33
N MET A 252 5.19 -32.90 -13.48
CA MET A 252 3.95 -33.66 -13.66
C MET A 252 2.90 -33.42 -12.57
N ASP A 253 3.28 -33.23 -11.31
CA ASP A 253 2.32 -33.09 -10.19
C ASP A 253 1.77 -31.66 -10.03
N GLY A 254 2.34 -30.68 -10.74
CA GLY A 254 1.77 -29.34 -10.91
C GLY A 254 0.76 -29.23 -12.06
N MET A 255 0.70 -30.23 -12.95
CA MET A 255 -0.19 -30.26 -14.11
C MET A 255 -1.18 -31.42 -13.96
N ASN A 256 -2.21 -31.16 -13.16
CA ASN A 256 -3.36 -32.05 -13.07
C ASN A 256 -3.96 -32.21 -14.48
N MET A 257 -3.75 -33.38 -15.10
CA MET A 257 -3.98 -33.58 -16.54
C MET A 257 -5.45 -33.35 -16.92
N ASN A 258 -6.35 -33.60 -15.97
CA ASN A 258 -7.79 -33.30 -16.06
C ASN A 258 -8.08 -31.78 -16.12
N THR A 259 -7.29 -30.95 -15.43
CA THR A 259 -7.42 -29.48 -15.48
C THR A 259 -7.00 -28.95 -16.85
N LEU A 260 -5.83 -29.35 -17.35
CA LEU A 260 -5.38 -28.96 -18.69
C LEU A 260 -6.34 -29.42 -19.79
N GLN A 261 -6.88 -30.64 -19.66
CA GLN A 261 -7.85 -31.18 -20.62
C GLN A 261 -9.20 -30.45 -20.54
N PHE A 262 -9.68 -30.10 -19.34
CA PHE A 262 -10.88 -29.29 -19.16
C PHE A 262 -10.67 -27.87 -19.70
N GLU A 263 -9.57 -27.22 -19.36
CA GLU A 263 -9.21 -25.90 -19.86
C GLU A 263 -9.06 -25.89 -21.39
N ALA A 264 -8.39 -26.87 -21.99
CA ALA A 264 -8.31 -27.00 -23.44
C ALA A 264 -9.68 -27.27 -24.11
N SER A 265 -10.67 -27.75 -23.35
CA SER A 265 -12.06 -27.91 -23.82
C SER A 265 -12.92 -26.64 -23.64
N VAL A 266 -12.51 -25.69 -22.79
CA VAL A 266 -13.17 -24.39 -22.65
C VAL A 266 -12.76 -23.50 -23.82
N ILE A 267 -13.73 -23.29 -24.73
CA ILE A 267 -13.62 -22.36 -25.86
C ILE A 267 -13.92 -20.95 -25.33
N ASP A 268 -12.97 -20.03 -25.48
CA ASP A 268 -13.18 -18.62 -25.12
C ASP A 268 -14.12 -17.93 -26.12
N GLY A 269 -14.93 -17.00 -25.61
CA GLY A 269 -15.83 -16.16 -26.41
C GLY A 269 -15.08 -15.06 -27.19
N PRO A 270 -15.78 -14.32 -28.07
CA PRO A 270 -15.18 -13.16 -28.73
C PRO A 270 -14.72 -12.12 -27.69
N VAL A 271 -13.56 -11.51 -27.94
CA VAL A 271 -13.08 -10.39 -27.11
C VAL A 271 -13.94 -9.16 -27.40
N ILE A 272 -14.82 -8.82 -26.45
CA ILE A 272 -15.62 -7.60 -26.48
C ILE A 272 -15.04 -6.59 -25.49
N ASN A 273 -14.90 -5.35 -25.92
CA ASN A 273 -14.52 -4.22 -25.06
C ASN A 273 -15.79 -3.41 -24.76
N SER A 274 -16.34 -3.57 -23.55
CA SER A 274 -17.51 -2.83 -23.09
C SER A 274 -17.20 -1.36 -22.77
N ARG A 275 -18.18 -0.47 -22.95
CA ARG A 275 -18.13 0.94 -22.49
C ARG A 275 -17.96 1.01 -20.97
N ALA A 276 -18.66 0.15 -20.23
CA ALA A 276 -18.54 0.09 -18.78
C ALA A 276 -17.13 -0.29 -18.28
N GLY A 277 -16.35 -1.05 -19.04
CA GLY A 277 -14.98 -1.43 -18.66
C GLY A 277 -14.08 -0.21 -18.39
N LEU A 278 -13.82 0.63 -19.39
CA LEU A 278 -12.96 1.82 -19.17
C LEU A 278 -13.55 2.78 -18.14
N TYR A 279 -14.87 2.99 -18.17
CA TYR A 279 -15.59 3.79 -17.18
C TYR A 279 -15.33 3.31 -15.74
N VAL A 280 -15.40 2.00 -15.48
CA VAL A 280 -15.08 1.38 -14.18
C VAL A 280 -13.61 1.57 -13.82
N TYR A 281 -12.69 1.37 -14.76
CA TYR A 281 -11.25 1.45 -14.53
C TYR A 281 -10.81 2.87 -14.16
N ILE A 282 -11.23 3.88 -14.92
CA ILE A 282 -10.93 5.30 -14.64
C ILE A 282 -11.57 5.74 -13.32
N ASN A 283 -12.79 5.28 -13.03
CA ASN A 283 -13.45 5.55 -11.76
C ASN A 283 -12.69 4.96 -10.55
N ALA A 284 -12.05 3.80 -10.72
CA ALA A 284 -11.17 3.21 -9.70
C ALA A 284 -9.87 4.01 -9.53
N MET A 285 -9.20 4.40 -10.63
CA MET A 285 -7.96 5.19 -10.61
C MET A 285 -8.10 6.53 -9.89
N LEU A 286 -9.27 7.18 -9.97
CA LEU A 286 -9.46 8.55 -9.49
C LEU A 286 -10.24 8.64 -8.16
N ILE A 287 -10.70 7.52 -7.60
CA ILE A 287 -11.45 7.50 -6.33
C ILE A 287 -10.52 7.45 -5.11
N GLY A 288 -10.72 8.40 -4.19
CA GLY A 288 -9.86 8.51 -3.02
C GLY A 288 -8.51 9.11 -3.40
N ARG A 289 -7.44 8.34 -3.22
CA ARG A 289 -6.07 8.72 -3.58
C ARG A 289 -5.86 8.38 -5.05
N PRO A 290 -5.35 9.29 -5.91
CA PRO A 290 -5.10 8.95 -7.31
C PRO A 290 -4.12 7.78 -7.44
N LEU A 291 -4.53 6.78 -8.23
CA LEU A 291 -3.76 5.57 -8.56
C LEU A 291 -3.42 5.62 -10.05
N VAL A 292 -2.67 6.66 -10.46
CA VAL A 292 -2.31 6.92 -11.85
C VAL A 292 -0.84 6.55 -12.08
N ASP A 293 -0.61 5.72 -13.06
CA ASP A 293 0.71 5.30 -13.52
C ASP A 293 0.65 5.13 -15.04
N ASP A 294 1.48 5.86 -15.79
CA ASP A 294 1.35 5.95 -17.24
C ASP A 294 1.75 4.65 -17.94
N ASN A 295 2.74 3.93 -17.41
CA ASN A 295 3.19 2.64 -17.93
C ASN A 295 2.12 1.56 -17.70
N MET A 296 1.56 1.48 -16.48
CA MET A 296 0.47 0.56 -16.16
C MET A 296 -0.80 0.86 -16.97
N LEU A 297 -1.17 2.13 -17.11
CA LEU A 297 -2.33 2.55 -17.91
C LEU A 297 -2.13 2.22 -19.40
N LEU A 298 -0.97 2.57 -19.98
CA LEU A 298 -0.68 2.30 -21.38
C LEU A 298 -0.63 0.80 -21.68
N ASN A 299 -0.06 -0.02 -20.78
CA ASN A 299 -0.06 -1.47 -20.92
C ASN A 299 -1.49 -2.05 -20.88
N TYR A 300 -2.30 -1.65 -19.89
CA TYR A 300 -3.70 -2.09 -19.79
C TYR A 300 -4.53 -1.71 -21.03
N LEU A 301 -4.38 -0.47 -21.53
CA LEU A 301 -5.06 0.00 -22.74
C LEU A 301 -4.59 -0.75 -23.99
N SER A 302 -3.28 -0.98 -24.13
CA SER A 302 -2.69 -1.71 -25.27
C SER A 302 -3.18 -3.16 -25.32
N ASN A 303 -3.14 -3.86 -24.18
CA ASN A 303 -3.66 -5.22 -24.02
C ASN A 303 -5.18 -5.32 -24.27
N ARG A 304 -5.95 -4.27 -23.93
CA ARG A 304 -7.40 -4.23 -24.13
C ARG A 304 -7.78 -4.01 -25.59
N TYR A 305 -7.12 -3.09 -26.30
CA TYR A 305 -7.50 -2.69 -27.68
C TYR A 305 -6.65 -3.33 -28.78
N GLY A 306 -5.60 -4.10 -28.47
CA GLY A 306 -4.85 -4.89 -29.45
C GLY A 306 -4.18 -4.07 -30.56
N GLY A 307 -3.81 -2.82 -30.28
CA GLY A 307 -3.25 -1.88 -31.26
C GLY A 307 -4.27 -1.05 -32.04
N HIS A 308 -5.58 -1.16 -31.77
CA HIS A 308 -6.59 -0.28 -32.36
C HIS A 308 -6.63 1.10 -31.69
N TYR A 309 -5.60 1.91 -31.92
CA TYR A 309 -5.40 3.20 -31.25
C TYR A 309 -6.54 4.21 -31.47
N GLU A 310 -7.19 4.25 -32.63
CA GLU A 310 -8.33 5.16 -32.88
C GLU A 310 -9.50 4.90 -31.92
N MET A 311 -9.89 3.63 -31.77
CA MET A 311 -10.94 3.21 -30.83
C MET A 311 -10.51 3.41 -29.38
N LEU A 312 -9.25 3.15 -29.04
CA LEU A 312 -8.68 3.40 -27.72
C LEU A 312 -8.81 4.88 -27.34
N VAL A 313 -8.37 5.81 -28.20
CA VAL A 313 -8.47 7.26 -27.98
C VAL A 313 -9.93 7.69 -27.81
N GLN A 314 -10.82 7.23 -28.69
CA GLN A 314 -12.23 7.59 -28.63
C GLN A 314 -12.90 7.12 -27.33
N GLU A 315 -12.76 5.83 -26.98
CA GLU A 315 -13.36 5.26 -25.78
C GLU A 315 -12.75 5.85 -24.49
N LEU A 316 -11.44 6.16 -24.47
CA LEU A 316 -10.77 6.78 -23.32
C LEU A 316 -11.29 8.20 -23.04
N ILE A 317 -11.47 9.02 -24.09
CA ILE A 317 -12.05 10.36 -23.96
C ILE A 317 -13.50 10.24 -23.49
N THR A 318 -14.35 9.46 -24.18
CA THR A 318 -15.76 9.29 -23.80
C THR A 318 -15.91 8.76 -22.37
N ALA A 319 -15.16 7.74 -21.96
CA ALA A 319 -15.21 7.20 -20.59
C ALA A 319 -14.78 8.21 -19.52
N THR A 320 -13.85 9.12 -19.83
CA THR A 320 -13.43 10.19 -18.90
C THR A 320 -14.55 11.23 -18.70
N PHE A 321 -15.23 11.63 -19.79
CA PHE A 321 -16.43 12.49 -19.71
C PHE A 321 -17.61 11.78 -18.99
N ASP A 322 -17.79 10.47 -19.19
CA ASP A 322 -18.80 9.66 -18.48
C ASP A 322 -18.53 9.60 -16.97
N VAL A 323 -17.26 9.48 -16.53
CA VAL A 323 -16.90 9.53 -15.10
C VAL A 323 -17.24 10.88 -14.48
N LEU A 324 -16.97 11.98 -15.19
CA LEU A 324 -17.22 13.35 -14.73
C LEU A 324 -18.72 13.69 -14.67
N SER A 325 -19.51 13.27 -15.65
CA SER A 325 -20.98 13.43 -15.62
C SER A 325 -21.64 12.56 -14.54
N ASN A 326 -21.21 11.31 -14.35
CA ASN A 326 -21.65 10.49 -13.20
C ASN A 326 -21.33 11.15 -11.85
N ALA A 327 -20.16 11.79 -11.72
CA ALA A 327 -19.80 12.50 -10.50
C ALA A 327 -20.72 13.71 -10.22
N MET A 328 -21.11 14.45 -11.27
CA MET A 328 -22.13 15.51 -11.20
C MET A 328 -23.50 14.92 -10.77
N TYR A 329 -24.01 13.90 -11.47
CA TYR A 329 -25.30 13.27 -11.15
C TYR A 329 -25.36 12.68 -9.74
N ARG A 330 -24.23 12.27 -9.17
CA ARG A 330 -24.12 11.75 -7.80
C ARG A 330 -23.88 12.82 -6.73
N ASN A 331 -23.79 14.11 -7.09
CA ASN A 331 -23.43 15.20 -6.18
C ASN A 331 -22.14 14.89 -5.36
N GLU A 332 -21.08 14.51 -6.08
CA GLU A 332 -19.75 14.38 -5.49
C GLU A 332 -19.23 15.75 -4.99
N SER A 333 -18.27 15.72 -4.05
CA SER A 333 -17.72 16.96 -3.50
C SER A 333 -16.92 17.73 -4.55
N SER A 334 -16.86 19.06 -4.42
CA SER A 334 -16.06 19.94 -5.29
C SER A 334 -14.61 19.48 -5.43
N ARG A 335 -13.99 18.96 -4.36
CA ARG A 335 -12.64 18.38 -4.35
C ARG A 335 -12.49 17.10 -5.21
N ASN A 336 -13.56 16.32 -5.38
CA ASN A 336 -13.55 15.16 -6.29
C ASN A 336 -13.79 15.60 -7.73
N MET A 337 -14.75 16.51 -7.94
CA MET A 337 -15.02 17.13 -9.25
C MET A 337 -13.77 17.81 -9.82
N PHE A 338 -13.01 18.50 -8.98
CA PHE A 338 -11.74 19.13 -9.33
C PHE A 338 -10.73 18.12 -9.89
N VAL A 339 -10.48 17.01 -9.18
CA VAL A 339 -9.54 15.97 -9.64
C VAL A 339 -9.99 15.31 -10.94
N PHE A 340 -11.29 15.05 -11.11
CA PHE A 340 -11.82 14.51 -12.36
C PHE A 340 -11.65 15.50 -13.53
N ARG A 341 -11.86 16.81 -13.31
CA ARG A 341 -11.63 17.88 -14.30
C ARG A 341 -10.14 18.05 -14.61
N SER A 342 -9.25 18.05 -13.60
CA SER A 342 -7.80 18.10 -13.80
C SER A 342 -7.27 16.87 -14.53
N PHE A 343 -7.82 15.67 -14.30
CA PHE A 343 -7.43 14.50 -15.08
C PHE A 343 -7.84 14.65 -16.55
N LEU A 344 -9.06 15.10 -16.83
CA LEU A 344 -9.55 15.32 -18.18
C LEU A 344 -8.78 16.44 -18.92
N VAL A 345 -8.50 17.58 -18.28
CA VAL A 345 -7.91 18.75 -18.93
C VAL A 345 -6.37 18.76 -18.87
N ASN A 346 -5.78 18.45 -17.70
CA ASN A 346 -4.34 18.58 -17.51
C ASN A 346 -3.58 17.26 -17.76
N LYS A 347 -4.17 16.09 -17.50
CA LYS A 347 -3.46 14.80 -17.63
C LYS A 347 -3.71 14.10 -18.97
N LEU A 348 -4.95 14.06 -19.45
CA LEU A 348 -5.30 13.29 -20.64
C LEU A 348 -4.64 13.83 -21.93
N PRO A 349 -4.62 15.14 -22.24
CA PRO A 349 -3.99 15.65 -23.46
C PRO A 349 -2.48 15.36 -23.58
N PRO A 350 -1.60 15.60 -22.58
CA PRO A 350 -0.19 15.23 -22.70
C PRO A 350 0.02 13.70 -22.76
N PHE A 351 -0.82 12.90 -22.08
CA PHE A 351 -0.79 11.43 -22.20
C PHE A 351 -1.12 10.98 -23.64
N LEU A 352 -2.16 11.56 -24.25
CA LEU A 352 -2.52 11.29 -25.65
C LEU A 352 -1.41 11.74 -26.62
N ALA A 353 -0.74 12.87 -26.36
CA ALA A 353 0.37 13.34 -27.18
C ALA A 353 1.60 12.40 -27.11
N SER A 354 1.94 11.91 -25.91
CA SER A 354 2.98 10.91 -25.72
C SER A 354 2.66 9.58 -26.43
N MET A 355 1.43 9.09 -26.30
CA MET A 355 0.97 7.88 -27.00
C MET A 355 0.98 8.07 -28.53
N ALA A 356 0.57 9.24 -29.04
CA ALA A 356 0.62 9.52 -30.47
C ALA A 356 2.06 9.60 -31.01
N ALA A 357 3.01 10.13 -30.23
CA ALA A 357 4.43 10.18 -30.60
C ALA A 357 5.12 8.81 -30.59
N THR A 358 4.65 7.87 -29.76
CA THR A 358 5.18 6.49 -29.71
C THR A 358 4.52 5.54 -30.71
N SER A 359 3.42 5.94 -31.35
CA SER A 359 2.71 5.12 -32.34
C SER A 359 3.45 5.08 -33.69
N ILE A 360 3.60 3.87 -34.24
CA ILE A 360 4.18 3.64 -35.59
C ILE A 360 3.25 4.18 -36.70
N GLN A 361 1.94 4.31 -36.42
CA GLN A 361 0.95 4.83 -37.37
C GLN A 361 0.41 6.20 -36.89
N PRO A 362 0.25 7.18 -37.79
CA PRO A 362 -0.29 8.49 -37.42
C PRO A 362 -1.77 8.37 -37.06
N ILE A 363 -2.11 8.68 -35.81
CA ILE A 363 -3.48 8.63 -35.30
C ILE A 363 -4.23 9.90 -35.73
N PRO A 364 -5.41 9.82 -36.38
CA PRO A 364 -6.21 10.98 -36.74
C PRO A 364 -6.93 11.59 -35.51
N MET A 365 -6.16 12.25 -34.64
CA MET A 365 -6.61 12.77 -33.34
C MET A 365 -7.84 13.68 -33.43
N GLU A 366 -7.89 14.58 -34.43
CA GLU A 366 -9.00 15.50 -34.67
C GLU A 366 -10.33 14.77 -34.92
N ILE A 367 -10.29 13.66 -35.67
CA ILE A 367 -11.47 12.82 -35.95
C ILE A 367 -11.84 12.03 -34.70
N CYS A 368 -10.87 11.45 -33.99
CA CYS A 368 -11.11 10.70 -32.76
C CYS A 368 -11.75 11.57 -31.66
N ILE A 369 -11.27 12.80 -31.47
CA ILE A 369 -11.82 13.78 -30.53
C ILE A 369 -13.23 14.18 -30.94
N GLY A 370 -13.47 14.51 -32.22
CA GLY A 370 -14.82 14.84 -32.71
C GLY A 370 -15.81 13.69 -32.53
N HIS A 371 -15.40 12.46 -32.84
CA HIS A 371 -16.21 11.27 -32.62
C HIS A 371 -16.45 10.98 -31.14
N ALA A 372 -15.51 11.28 -30.24
CA ALA A 372 -15.70 11.12 -28.79
C ALA A 372 -16.68 12.15 -28.22
N LEU A 373 -16.52 13.43 -28.57
CA LEU A 373 -17.39 14.53 -28.13
C LEU A 373 -18.85 14.33 -28.58
N ASN A 374 -19.08 13.73 -29.75
CA ASN A 374 -20.42 13.39 -30.22
C ASN A 374 -21.13 12.29 -29.40
N ARG A 375 -20.43 11.57 -28.51
CA ARG A 375 -21.00 10.56 -27.60
C ARG A 375 -21.20 11.05 -26.16
N VAL A 376 -20.75 12.26 -25.85
CA VAL A 376 -20.84 12.86 -24.51
C VAL A 376 -22.29 13.29 -24.23
N ASP A 377 -22.77 13.04 -23.01
CA ASP A 377 -24.12 13.40 -22.56
C ASP A 377 -24.37 14.93 -22.67
N PRO A 378 -25.26 15.39 -23.58
CA PRO A 378 -25.52 16.82 -23.77
C PRO A 378 -26.17 17.49 -22.55
N ASN A 379 -26.81 16.73 -21.65
CA ASN A 379 -27.45 17.29 -20.45
C ASN A 379 -26.42 17.65 -19.37
N ALA A 380 -25.28 16.94 -19.34
CA ALA A 380 -24.18 17.21 -18.40
C ALA A 380 -23.18 18.24 -18.94
N PHE A 381 -23.06 18.35 -20.27
CA PHE A 381 -22.14 19.25 -20.95
C PHE A 381 -22.86 20.03 -22.08
N PRO A 382 -23.78 20.95 -21.72
CA PRO A 382 -24.52 21.76 -22.69
C PRO A 382 -23.58 22.64 -23.52
N SER A 383 -23.99 22.97 -24.75
CA SER A 383 -23.30 24.01 -25.54
C SER A 383 -23.60 25.40 -24.96
N PHE A 384 -22.79 26.41 -25.32
CA PHE A 384 -22.98 27.78 -24.85
C PHE A 384 -24.35 28.34 -25.23
N SER A 385 -24.84 28.05 -26.43
CA SER A 385 -26.21 28.40 -26.86
C SER A 385 -27.28 27.75 -25.99
N GLN A 386 -27.06 26.50 -25.54
CA GLN A 386 -28.00 25.76 -24.71
C GLN A 386 -28.00 26.23 -23.25
N MET A 387 -26.92 26.83 -22.75
CA MET A 387 -26.85 27.43 -21.40
C MET A 387 -27.80 28.61 -21.22
N PHE A 388 -28.19 29.31 -22.28
CA PHE A 388 -29.20 30.38 -22.19
C PHE A 388 -30.63 29.84 -22.16
N GLU A 389 -30.87 28.62 -22.65
CA GLU A 389 -32.17 27.95 -22.61
C GLU A 389 -32.38 27.17 -21.30
N MET A 390 -31.32 26.56 -20.76
CA MET A 390 -31.34 25.90 -19.45
C MET A 390 -31.10 26.91 -18.32
N GLN A 391 -32.09 27.09 -17.44
CA GLN A 391 -31.98 27.99 -16.29
C GLN A 391 -31.03 27.46 -15.20
N GLY A 392 -29.72 27.56 -15.43
CA GLY A 392 -28.69 27.31 -14.42
C GLY A 392 -27.29 27.11 -15.02
N ASN A 393 -26.27 27.71 -14.40
CA ASN A 393 -24.87 27.38 -14.69
C ASN A 393 -24.58 25.94 -14.24
N THR A 394 -24.45 25.02 -15.18
CA THR A 394 -23.83 23.72 -14.92
C THR A 394 -22.34 23.92 -14.61
N VAL A 395 -21.85 23.38 -13.51
CA VAL A 395 -20.43 23.45 -13.07
C VAL A 395 -19.42 22.93 -14.13
N LEU A 396 -19.93 22.26 -15.17
CA LEU A 396 -19.18 21.58 -16.23
C LEU A 396 -19.28 22.25 -17.61
N SER A 397 -19.91 23.43 -17.74
CA SER A 397 -20.07 24.13 -19.02
C SER A 397 -18.76 24.28 -19.81
N ASP A 398 -17.73 24.77 -19.11
CA ASP A 398 -16.49 25.21 -19.75
C ASP A 398 -15.55 24.03 -20.05
N VAL A 399 -15.86 22.84 -19.53
CA VAL A 399 -14.96 21.67 -19.56
C VAL A 399 -14.69 21.19 -20.99
N ARG A 400 -15.67 21.28 -21.90
CA ARG A 400 -15.49 20.95 -23.32
C ARG A 400 -14.50 21.92 -23.99
N GLN A 401 -14.56 23.20 -23.62
CA GLN A 401 -13.70 24.25 -24.14
C GLN A 401 -12.27 24.12 -23.58
N GLU A 402 -12.13 23.95 -22.26
CA GLU A 402 -10.84 23.73 -21.58
C GLU A 402 -10.10 22.50 -22.11
N PHE A 403 -10.81 21.38 -22.29
CA PHE A 403 -10.24 20.17 -22.87
C PHE A 403 -9.68 20.41 -24.29
N LEU A 404 -10.45 21.07 -25.16
CA LEU A 404 -10.01 21.38 -26.52
C LEU A 404 -8.83 22.37 -26.54
N PHE A 405 -8.80 23.36 -25.65
CA PHE A 405 -7.65 24.26 -25.51
C PHE A 405 -6.37 23.52 -25.09
N SER A 406 -6.46 22.61 -24.10
CA SER A 406 -5.33 21.76 -23.71
C SER A 406 -4.89 20.81 -24.83
N CYS A 407 -5.84 20.25 -25.61
CA CYS A 407 -5.50 19.48 -26.81
C CYS A 407 -4.75 20.31 -27.86
N ALA A 408 -5.14 21.57 -28.09
CA ALA A 408 -4.44 22.46 -29.01
C ALA A 408 -3.04 22.84 -28.49
N LEU A 409 -2.92 23.15 -27.20
CA LEU A 409 -1.67 23.46 -26.51
C LEU A 409 -0.63 22.33 -26.65
N HIS A 410 -1.07 21.08 -26.54
CA HIS A 410 -0.24 19.88 -26.73
C HIS A 410 -0.10 19.45 -28.21
N ARG A 411 -0.46 20.33 -29.16
CA ARG A 411 -0.38 20.12 -30.62
C ARG A 411 -1.15 18.90 -31.15
N LEU A 412 -2.22 18.45 -30.45
CA LEU A 412 -3.07 17.34 -30.90
C LEU A 412 -4.10 17.74 -31.97
N ILE A 413 -4.52 19.01 -31.95
CA ILE A 413 -5.41 19.63 -32.92
C ILE A 413 -4.89 21.04 -33.26
N PRO A 414 -5.12 21.56 -34.48
CA PRO A 414 -4.85 22.96 -34.77
C PRO A 414 -5.92 23.86 -34.15
N GLU A 415 -5.55 25.10 -33.80
CA GLU A 415 -6.42 26.06 -33.11
C GLU A 415 -7.72 26.34 -33.87
N SER A 416 -7.65 26.39 -35.21
CA SER A 416 -8.80 26.56 -36.11
C SER A 416 -9.84 25.45 -36.04
N SER A 417 -9.50 24.29 -35.46
CA SER A 417 -10.43 23.18 -35.27
C SER A 417 -11.25 23.29 -33.98
N ILE A 418 -10.89 24.19 -33.05
CA ILE A 418 -11.64 24.39 -31.81
C ILE A 418 -13.06 24.89 -32.11
N GLU A 419 -13.18 25.97 -32.91
CA GLU A 419 -14.48 26.50 -33.38
C GLU A 419 -15.28 25.43 -34.13
N ARG A 420 -14.60 24.63 -34.97
CA ARG A 420 -15.21 23.56 -35.78
C ARG A 420 -15.73 22.38 -34.94
N LEU A 421 -15.11 22.11 -33.78
CA LEU A 421 -15.46 21.00 -32.88
C LEU A 421 -16.45 21.41 -31.78
N LEU A 422 -16.47 22.68 -31.39
CA LEU A 422 -17.50 23.25 -30.51
C LEU A 422 -18.79 23.61 -31.28
N GLY A 423 -18.66 24.08 -32.52
CA GLY A 423 -19.76 24.67 -33.31
C GLY A 423 -20.09 26.11 -32.93
N GLU A 424 -19.30 26.71 -32.03
CA GLU A 424 -19.51 28.02 -31.40
C GLU A 424 -18.13 28.70 -31.23
N ASN A 425 -18.08 30.03 -31.20
CA ASN A 425 -16.84 30.76 -30.97
C ASN A 425 -16.42 30.63 -29.49
N PRO A 426 -15.17 30.26 -29.17
CA PRO A 426 -14.73 30.10 -27.79
C PRO A 426 -14.65 31.45 -27.06
N MET A 427 -14.98 31.45 -25.77
CA MET A 427 -14.92 32.66 -24.92
C MET A 427 -13.54 32.93 -24.33
N GLN A 428 -12.67 31.92 -24.28
CA GLN A 428 -11.29 32.03 -23.80
C GLN A 428 -10.33 32.04 -24.99
N THR A 429 -9.14 32.59 -24.79
CA THR A 429 -7.99 32.43 -25.70
C THR A 429 -7.01 31.41 -25.12
N LEU A 430 -6.12 30.88 -25.95
CA LEU A 430 -5.00 30.08 -25.47
C LEU A 430 -4.13 30.85 -24.45
N PRO A 431 -3.48 30.17 -23.49
CA PRO A 431 -2.60 30.81 -22.52
C PRO A 431 -1.48 31.59 -23.23
N VAL A 432 -1.30 32.87 -22.85
CA VAL A 432 -0.33 33.79 -23.48
C VAL A 432 1.13 33.28 -23.37
N GLY A 433 1.41 32.42 -22.38
CA GLY A 433 2.72 31.79 -22.18
C GLY A 433 2.97 30.49 -22.98
N GLY A 434 1.99 29.99 -23.74
CA GLY A 434 2.14 28.76 -24.54
C GLY A 434 2.33 27.48 -23.71
N ARG A 435 2.82 26.42 -24.36
CA ARG A 435 3.14 25.13 -23.72
C ARG A 435 4.42 25.27 -22.91
N TYR A 436 4.38 24.87 -21.64
CA TYR A 436 5.57 24.90 -20.80
C TYR A 436 6.49 23.68 -21.00
N VAL A 437 7.80 23.94 -20.83
CA VAL A 437 8.91 22.99 -20.93
C VAL A 437 9.51 22.76 -19.54
N LYS A 438 9.84 21.50 -19.22
CA LYS A 438 10.31 21.06 -17.89
C LYS A 438 11.61 21.77 -17.50
N GLU A 439 12.58 21.84 -18.41
CA GLU A 439 13.92 22.37 -18.20
C GLU A 439 13.89 23.89 -17.96
N ASP A 440 13.06 24.60 -18.73
CA ASP A 440 12.87 26.05 -18.60
C ASP A 440 12.19 26.43 -17.28
N ILE A 441 11.20 25.64 -16.83
CA ILE A 441 10.60 25.84 -15.50
C ILE A 441 11.62 25.53 -14.40
N ALA A 442 12.37 24.42 -14.51
CA ALA A 442 13.35 24.03 -13.50
C ALA A 442 14.43 25.11 -13.32
N THR A 443 14.95 25.68 -14.41
CA THR A 443 15.93 26.78 -14.35
C THR A 443 15.33 28.08 -13.78
N GLN A 444 14.06 28.39 -14.08
CA GLN A 444 13.35 29.52 -13.47
C GLN A 444 13.19 29.36 -11.95
N ILE A 445 12.84 28.16 -11.46
CA ILE A 445 12.68 27.89 -10.02
C ILE A 445 14.02 28.02 -9.28
N HIS A 446 15.11 27.47 -9.82
CA HIS A 446 16.45 27.64 -9.21
C HIS A 446 16.92 29.11 -9.21
N SER A 447 16.36 29.96 -10.09
CA SER A 447 16.73 31.37 -10.22
C SER A 447 15.87 32.32 -9.39
N ASN A 448 14.62 31.96 -9.08
CA ASN A 448 13.69 32.80 -8.32
C ASN A 448 12.69 31.97 -7.49
N GLN A 449 12.80 32.06 -6.17
CA GLN A 449 11.94 31.37 -5.22
C GLN A 449 10.47 31.85 -5.27
N GLU A 450 10.19 33.14 -5.49
CA GLU A 450 8.81 33.65 -5.60
C GLU A 450 8.10 33.11 -6.85
N ARG A 451 8.86 32.80 -7.92
CA ARG A 451 8.31 32.17 -9.12
C ARG A 451 7.84 30.74 -8.84
N ALA A 452 8.48 30.03 -7.90
CA ALA A 452 8.04 28.71 -7.49
C ALA A 452 6.62 28.75 -6.89
N ASP A 453 6.33 29.70 -5.99
CA ASP A 453 4.99 29.85 -5.40
C ASP A 453 3.91 30.19 -6.42
N GLN A 454 4.25 31.02 -7.42
CA GLN A 454 3.36 31.32 -8.55
C GLN A 454 3.08 30.08 -9.38
N LEU A 455 4.12 29.35 -9.81
CA LEU A 455 4.00 28.10 -10.56
C LEU A 455 3.19 27.03 -9.78
N ILE A 456 3.42 26.90 -8.47
CA ILE A 456 2.64 26.00 -7.60
C ILE A 456 1.17 26.44 -7.48
N SER A 457 0.86 27.74 -7.68
CA SER A 457 -0.51 28.23 -7.82
C SER A 457 -1.10 27.87 -9.19
N GLU A 458 -0.30 27.98 -10.25
CA GLU A 458 -0.67 27.62 -11.63
C GLU A 458 -0.98 26.11 -11.79
N ILE A 459 -0.49 25.22 -10.90
CA ILE A 459 -0.90 23.79 -10.87
C ILE A 459 -2.41 23.62 -10.66
N GLU A 460 -3.08 24.56 -9.99
CA GLU A 460 -4.52 24.52 -9.76
C GLU A 460 -5.34 25.04 -10.98
N SER A 461 -4.69 25.58 -12.01
CA SER A 461 -5.35 26.04 -13.25
C SER A 461 -5.71 24.86 -14.17
N MET A 462 -6.74 25.07 -15.01
CA MET A 462 -7.22 24.09 -15.99
C MET A 462 -6.68 24.43 -17.40
N GLU A 463 -5.40 24.76 -17.48
CA GLU A 463 -4.76 25.27 -18.72
C GLU A 463 -3.96 24.21 -19.50
N GLY A 464 -3.85 22.97 -19.01
CA GLY A 464 -3.08 21.91 -19.66
C GLY A 464 -1.58 21.87 -19.33
N ASN A 465 -1.04 22.90 -18.68
CA ASN A 465 0.40 23.03 -18.36
C ASN A 465 0.83 22.35 -17.05
N ALA A 466 -0.10 21.97 -16.16
CA ALA A 466 0.23 21.50 -14.81
C ALA A 466 1.20 20.30 -14.77
N GLY A 467 1.18 19.40 -15.78
CA GLY A 467 2.09 18.27 -15.84
C GLY A 467 3.57 18.64 -15.94
N ALA A 468 3.90 19.69 -16.72
CA ALA A 468 5.27 20.19 -16.87
C ALA A 468 5.75 20.86 -15.57
N ILE A 469 4.86 21.60 -14.89
CA ILE A 469 5.15 22.24 -13.60
C ILE A 469 5.41 21.19 -12.52
N VAL A 470 4.54 20.17 -12.40
CA VAL A 470 4.72 19.08 -11.42
C VAL A 470 6.02 18.32 -11.67
N ALA A 471 6.38 18.07 -12.93
CA ALA A 471 7.65 17.44 -13.29
C ALA A 471 8.84 18.29 -12.81
N ALA A 472 8.91 19.56 -13.19
CA ALA A 472 9.99 20.47 -12.79
C ALA A 472 10.08 20.66 -11.26
N VAL A 473 8.96 20.84 -10.56
CA VAL A 473 8.95 20.98 -9.09
C VAL A 473 9.46 19.71 -8.40
N THR A 474 9.13 18.52 -8.92
CA THR A 474 9.60 17.24 -8.36
C THR A 474 11.11 17.08 -8.55
N ASP A 475 11.62 17.40 -9.74
CA ASP A 475 13.06 17.33 -10.05
C ASP A 475 13.87 18.37 -9.23
N VAL A 476 13.32 19.57 -9.01
CA VAL A 476 13.90 20.55 -8.09
C VAL A 476 13.96 20.00 -6.66
N ILE A 477 12.88 19.39 -6.16
CA ILE A 477 12.87 18.75 -4.83
C ILE A 477 13.96 17.67 -4.73
N HIS A 478 14.13 16.82 -5.74
CA HIS A 478 15.23 15.83 -5.79
C HIS A 478 16.60 16.52 -5.76
N SER A 479 16.80 17.55 -6.57
CA SER A 479 18.05 18.33 -6.64
C SER A 479 18.41 18.93 -5.28
N LEU A 480 17.48 19.64 -4.65
CA LEU A 480 17.67 20.28 -3.34
C LEU A 480 17.91 19.27 -2.21
N CYS A 481 17.19 18.14 -2.21
CA CYS A 481 17.42 17.06 -1.23
C CYS A 481 18.83 16.44 -1.38
N ASN A 482 19.29 16.22 -2.61
CA ASN A 482 20.63 15.68 -2.89
C ASN A 482 21.74 16.66 -2.51
N GLN A 483 21.54 17.96 -2.78
CA GLN A 483 22.47 19.03 -2.41
C GLN A 483 22.40 19.40 -0.92
N ARG A 484 21.36 18.95 -0.20
CA ARG A 484 21.01 19.33 1.19
C ARG A 484 20.76 20.83 1.36
N GLU A 485 20.17 21.47 0.35
CA GLU A 485 19.78 22.87 0.41
C GLU A 485 18.37 22.98 1.01
N THR A 486 18.30 23.25 2.30
CA THR A 486 17.07 23.17 3.11
C THR A 486 16.23 24.46 3.09
N VAL A 487 16.86 25.63 2.88
CA VAL A 487 16.20 26.95 2.87
C VAL A 487 15.16 27.10 1.76
N THR A 488 15.54 26.82 0.51
CA THR A 488 14.65 26.89 -0.65
C THR A 488 13.63 25.75 -0.65
N LEU A 489 14.07 24.55 -0.24
CA LEU A 489 13.20 23.38 -0.06
C LEU A 489 12.09 23.64 0.96
N LYS A 490 12.38 24.32 2.09
CA LYS A 490 11.38 24.77 3.07
C LYS A 490 10.25 25.53 2.38
N GLY A 491 10.57 26.54 1.56
CA GLY A 491 9.58 27.36 0.85
C GLY A 491 8.66 26.53 -0.05
N ILE A 492 9.23 25.66 -0.88
CA ILE A 492 8.49 24.77 -1.78
C ILE A 492 7.58 23.81 -0.98
N CYS A 493 8.11 23.12 0.03
CA CYS A 493 7.35 22.20 0.88
C CYS A 493 6.19 22.87 1.62
N ASN A 494 6.42 24.09 2.08
CA ASN A 494 5.44 24.93 2.78
C ASN A 494 4.30 25.38 1.85
N SER A 495 4.63 25.81 0.63
CA SER A 495 3.67 26.18 -0.42
C SER A 495 2.74 25.02 -0.82
N ILE A 496 3.33 23.85 -1.04
CA ILE A 496 2.61 22.63 -1.44
C ILE A 496 1.74 22.10 -0.30
N SER A 497 2.28 22.02 0.94
CA SER A 497 1.55 21.44 2.07
C SER A 497 0.28 22.21 2.46
N ARG A 498 0.26 23.54 2.24
CA ARG A 498 -0.90 24.42 2.46
C ARG A 498 -2.02 24.27 1.43
N ARG A 499 -1.76 23.61 0.29
CA ARG A 499 -2.70 23.49 -0.85
C ARG A 499 -3.07 22.04 -1.12
N PRO A 500 -4.14 21.51 -0.50
CA PRO A 500 -4.49 20.11 -0.65
C PRO A 500 -4.96 19.73 -2.06
N GLN A 501 -5.31 20.69 -2.91
CA GLN A 501 -5.66 20.46 -4.32
C GLN A 501 -4.42 20.25 -5.20
N VAL A 502 -3.34 21.03 -4.99
CA VAL A 502 -2.02 20.75 -5.59
C VAL A 502 -1.56 19.33 -5.29
N LEU A 503 -1.68 18.88 -4.03
CA LEU A 503 -1.34 17.51 -3.64
C LEU A 503 -2.11 16.44 -4.45
N ASP A 504 -3.37 16.70 -4.81
CA ASP A 504 -4.17 15.75 -5.60
C ASP A 504 -3.72 15.74 -7.07
N VAL A 505 -3.39 16.91 -7.64
CA VAL A 505 -2.96 17.05 -9.04
C VAL A 505 -1.56 16.49 -9.25
N MET A 506 -0.63 16.69 -8.31
CA MET A 506 0.73 16.12 -8.38
C MET A 506 0.70 14.60 -8.60
N LEU A 507 -0.23 13.90 -7.93
CA LEU A 507 -0.39 12.45 -8.01
C LEU A 507 -1.03 11.94 -9.30
N LEU A 508 -1.49 12.83 -10.18
CA LEU A 508 -1.86 12.47 -11.55
C LEU A 508 -0.61 12.29 -12.44
N PHE A 509 0.54 12.86 -12.06
CA PHE A 509 1.77 12.90 -12.88
C PHE A 509 3.00 12.24 -12.25
N ARG A 510 3.02 12.03 -10.93
CA ARG A 510 4.15 11.46 -10.18
C ARG A 510 3.66 10.54 -9.07
N SER A 511 4.39 9.45 -8.81
CA SER A 511 4.07 8.50 -7.74
C SER A 511 4.39 9.09 -6.35
N PHE A 512 3.76 8.55 -5.30
CA PHE A 512 4.09 8.89 -3.90
C PHE A 512 5.57 8.72 -3.59
N LYS A 513 6.15 7.59 -4.03
CA LYS A 513 7.56 7.25 -3.82
C LYS A 513 8.49 8.30 -4.40
N ASN A 514 8.26 8.74 -5.65
CA ASN A 514 9.14 9.71 -6.31
C ASN A 514 9.18 11.03 -5.54
N ILE A 515 8.03 11.52 -5.05
CA ILE A 515 7.96 12.78 -4.29
C ILE A 515 8.54 12.62 -2.87
N LEU A 516 8.22 11.52 -2.17
CA LEU A 516 8.46 11.39 -0.72
C LEU A 516 9.77 10.71 -0.34
N GLN A 517 10.30 9.78 -1.15
CA GLN A 517 11.55 9.08 -0.87
C GLN A 517 12.75 10.03 -0.64
N PRO A 518 13.02 11.05 -1.48
CA PRO A 518 14.15 11.97 -1.24
C PRO A 518 13.96 12.79 0.04
N ILE A 519 12.72 13.22 0.33
CA ILE A 519 12.38 14.01 1.51
C ILE A 519 12.54 13.19 2.80
N CYS A 520 12.02 11.96 2.82
CA CYS A 520 12.17 11.06 3.97
C CYS A 520 13.65 10.72 4.21
N SER A 521 14.43 10.50 3.14
CA SER A 521 15.87 10.25 3.24
C SER A 521 16.63 11.46 3.80
N LEU A 522 16.23 12.69 3.45
CA LEU A 522 16.80 13.93 4.00
C LEU A 522 16.45 14.09 5.50
N LEU A 523 15.20 13.83 5.88
CA LEU A 523 14.73 13.91 7.27
C LEU A 523 15.36 12.83 8.17
N ASP A 524 15.61 11.63 7.65
CA ASP A 524 16.33 10.57 8.36
C ASP A 524 17.82 10.88 8.51
N ALA A 525 18.46 11.41 7.46
CA ALA A 525 19.88 11.78 7.45
C ALA A 525 20.14 13.24 7.84
N TRP A 526 19.22 13.86 8.59
CA TRP A 526 19.30 15.26 9.02
C TRP A 526 20.53 15.48 9.89
N LYS A 527 21.23 16.60 9.65
CA LYS A 527 22.39 17.01 10.44
C LYS A 527 22.04 18.19 11.31
N TRP A 528 22.42 18.09 12.58
CA TRP A 528 22.25 19.10 13.60
C TRP A 528 23.57 19.14 14.37
N ASP A 529 24.26 20.28 14.32
CA ASP A 529 25.55 20.50 14.97
C ASP A 529 25.36 21.50 16.10
N GLU A 530 25.72 21.11 17.33
CA GLU A 530 25.57 21.92 18.56
C GLU A 530 26.33 23.26 18.51
N ASP A 531 27.32 23.38 17.62
CA ASP A 531 28.19 24.55 17.43
C ASP A 531 27.60 25.62 16.46
N GLN A 532 26.41 25.39 15.88
CA GLN A 532 25.72 26.39 15.04
C GLN A 532 25.19 27.56 15.89
N GLY A 533 25.35 28.80 15.41
CA GLY A 533 25.07 30.01 16.19
C GLY A 533 23.59 30.37 16.35
N GLU A 534 22.72 29.90 15.46
CA GLU A 534 21.27 30.08 15.50
C GLU A 534 20.59 28.77 15.10
N ASN A 535 19.93 28.09 16.05
CA ASN A 535 19.27 26.79 15.82
C ASN A 535 17.79 26.93 15.45
N GLN A 536 17.15 28.07 15.73
CA GLN A 536 15.75 28.32 15.37
C GLN A 536 15.44 28.15 13.87
N PRO A 537 16.28 28.62 12.91
CA PRO A 537 16.06 28.37 11.48
C PRO A 537 16.09 26.88 11.12
N MET A 538 16.93 26.07 11.77
CA MET A 538 17.01 24.62 11.55
C MET A 538 15.72 23.91 11.97
N TYR A 539 15.09 24.35 13.06
CA TYR A 539 13.75 23.87 13.46
C TYR A 539 12.68 24.27 12.44
N ASP A 540 12.71 25.51 11.96
CA ASP A 540 11.76 26.04 10.99
C ASP A 540 11.82 25.29 9.65
N GLU A 541 13.02 25.10 9.11
CA GLU A 541 13.26 24.30 7.90
C GLU A 541 12.78 22.85 8.07
N PHE A 542 13.23 22.17 9.14
CA PHE A 542 12.83 20.79 9.43
C PHE A 542 11.31 20.64 9.54
N SER A 543 10.65 21.57 10.25
CA SER A 543 9.20 21.51 10.53
C SER A 543 8.34 21.60 9.27
N ASN A 544 8.67 22.49 8.33
CA ASN A 544 7.93 22.67 7.08
C ASN A 544 8.17 21.52 6.09
N ILE A 545 9.40 21.00 6.03
CA ILE A 545 9.73 19.81 5.23
C ILE A 545 8.97 18.58 5.77
N LEU A 546 8.96 18.39 7.09
CA LEU A 546 8.19 17.34 7.75
C LEU A 546 6.67 17.51 7.54
N LEU A 547 6.14 18.74 7.60
CA LEU A 547 4.72 19.01 7.39
C LEU A 547 4.21 18.52 6.02
N LEU A 548 5.02 18.60 4.97
CA LEU A 548 4.66 18.05 3.67
C LEU A 548 4.50 16.52 3.74
N VAL A 549 5.42 15.82 4.40
CA VAL A 549 5.33 14.35 4.60
C VAL A 549 4.09 13.99 5.43
N LEU A 550 3.79 14.75 6.49
CA LEU A 550 2.58 14.56 7.30
C LEU A 550 1.31 14.82 6.49
N ALA A 551 1.28 15.87 5.66
CA ALA A 551 0.15 16.18 4.79
C ALA A 551 -0.12 15.03 3.81
N PHE A 552 0.90 14.48 3.14
CA PHE A 552 0.74 13.30 2.29
C PHE A 552 0.28 12.06 3.08
N LYS A 553 0.97 11.70 4.18
CA LYS A 553 0.65 10.51 4.99
C LYS A 553 -0.80 10.52 5.48
N TYR A 554 -1.25 11.62 6.11
CA TYR A 554 -2.59 11.68 6.68
C TYR A 554 -3.70 11.98 5.65
N ARG A 555 -3.38 12.61 4.50
CA ARG A 555 -4.35 12.81 3.41
C ARG A 555 -4.72 11.49 2.74
N TYR A 556 -3.74 10.65 2.45
CA TYR A 556 -3.90 9.47 1.58
C TYR A 556 -3.75 8.12 2.29
N ASP A 557 -3.54 8.14 3.60
CA ASP A 557 -3.26 6.99 4.47
C ASP A 557 -2.14 6.09 3.92
N LEU A 558 -0.95 6.68 3.79
CA LEU A 558 0.20 6.04 3.14
C LEU A 558 0.86 4.97 4.02
N ASN A 559 1.26 3.85 3.42
CA ASN A 559 2.06 2.81 4.06
C ASN A 559 3.56 3.09 3.94
N GLN A 560 4.40 2.35 4.68
CA GLN A 560 5.87 2.45 4.61
C GLN A 560 6.41 2.41 3.17
N TYR A 561 5.89 1.51 2.33
CA TYR A 561 6.29 1.38 0.93
C TYR A 561 5.85 2.57 0.07
N ASP A 562 4.69 3.17 0.34
CA ASP A 562 4.21 4.36 -0.37
C ASP A 562 5.13 5.58 -0.09
N LEU A 563 5.75 5.64 1.10
CA LEU A 563 6.73 6.66 1.47
C LEU A 563 8.13 6.42 0.86
N GLY A 564 8.37 5.26 0.23
CA GLY A 564 9.67 4.87 -0.31
C GLY A 564 10.71 4.46 0.75
N ILE A 565 10.30 4.18 1.98
CA ILE A 565 11.22 3.91 3.10
C ILE A 565 11.53 2.40 3.19
N SER A 566 12.73 2.01 2.78
CA SER A 566 13.20 0.61 2.88
C SER A 566 13.80 0.24 4.24
N ASP A 567 14.23 1.20 5.06
CA ASP A 567 14.82 0.93 6.38
C ASP A 567 13.78 0.99 7.52
N ASN A 568 13.56 -0.13 8.18
CA ASN A 568 12.70 -0.25 9.37
C ASN A 568 13.25 0.51 10.60
N GLN A 569 14.47 1.08 10.54
CA GLN A 569 15.03 1.97 11.55
C GLN A 569 14.90 3.46 11.24
N SER A 570 14.26 3.84 10.13
CA SER A 570 13.92 5.23 9.77
C SER A 570 13.33 6.02 10.96
N PHE A 571 13.80 7.25 11.12
CA PHE A 571 13.25 8.21 12.07
C PHE A 571 11.81 8.58 11.69
N VAL A 572 11.52 8.80 10.41
CA VAL A 572 10.17 9.14 9.93
C VAL A 572 9.16 8.05 10.30
N LEU A 573 9.49 6.76 10.10
CA LEU A 573 8.62 5.65 10.53
C LEU A 573 8.42 5.63 12.05
N LYS A 574 9.51 5.77 12.83
CA LYS A 574 9.43 5.82 14.30
C LYS A 574 8.56 6.96 14.79
N LEU A 575 8.62 8.12 14.14
CA LEU A 575 7.80 9.28 14.45
C LEU A 575 6.33 9.06 14.09
N LEU A 576 6.02 8.48 12.94
CA LEU A 576 4.64 8.18 12.54
C LEU A 576 3.99 7.13 13.46
N ASP A 577 4.71 6.10 13.88
CA ASP A 577 4.20 5.05 14.77
C ASP A 577 4.11 5.49 16.25
N ARG A 578 5.07 6.30 16.73
CA ARG A 578 5.21 6.59 18.17
C ARG A 578 4.99 8.06 18.56
N GLY A 579 5.00 9.00 17.63
CA GLY A 579 4.96 10.44 17.94
C GLY A 579 3.73 10.86 18.75
N SER A 580 2.59 10.20 18.54
CA SER A 580 1.35 10.42 19.32
C SER A 580 1.22 9.54 20.57
N THR A 581 2.28 8.86 21.02
CA THR A 581 2.30 8.00 22.20
C THR A 581 3.21 8.58 23.28
N SER A 582 2.67 8.85 24.48
CA SER A 582 3.48 9.31 25.61
C SER A 582 4.29 8.17 26.24
N LEU A 583 5.55 8.45 26.56
CA LEU A 583 6.44 7.54 27.28
C LEU A 583 6.38 7.81 28.79
N LYS A 584 6.72 6.80 29.60
CA LYS A 584 6.91 7.00 31.05
C LYS A 584 8.29 7.56 31.32
N LEU A 585 8.40 8.37 32.36
CA LEU A 585 9.68 8.95 32.81
C LEU A 585 10.76 7.89 33.10
N ASP A 586 10.37 6.71 33.59
CA ASP A 586 11.26 5.58 33.87
C ASP A 586 11.81 4.90 32.58
N ASP A 587 11.15 5.09 31.44
CA ASP A 587 11.47 4.46 30.15
C ASP A 587 12.28 5.40 29.22
N LEU A 588 12.49 6.67 29.62
CA LEU A 588 13.30 7.66 28.89
C LEU A 588 14.80 7.49 29.17
N SER A 589 15.66 7.85 28.21
CA SER A 589 17.10 7.99 28.48
C SER A 589 17.40 9.20 29.38
N GLU A 590 18.59 9.22 30.02
CA GLU A 590 19.03 10.40 30.80
C GLU A 590 19.09 11.67 29.94
N THR A 591 19.46 11.56 28.66
CA THR A 591 19.47 12.69 27.71
C THR A 591 18.06 13.18 27.41
N GLN A 592 17.14 12.28 27.07
CA GLN A 592 15.74 12.61 26.80
C GLN A 592 15.05 13.23 28.01
N ASN A 593 15.34 12.74 29.22
CA ASN A 593 14.77 13.27 30.46
C ASN A 593 15.32 14.67 30.78
N LYS A 594 16.62 14.91 30.55
CA LYS A 594 17.23 16.25 30.63
C LYS A 594 16.58 17.20 29.62
N ASN A 595 16.44 16.79 28.37
CA ASN A 595 15.92 17.62 27.27
C ASN A 595 14.42 17.92 27.47
N LEU A 596 13.62 16.95 27.92
CA LEU A 596 12.24 17.14 28.35
C LEU A 596 12.13 18.16 29.49
N GLY A 597 13.01 18.06 30.50
CA GLY A 597 13.06 19.02 31.61
C GLY A 597 13.44 20.43 31.19
N ALA A 598 14.35 20.57 30.22
CA ALA A 598 14.73 21.86 29.63
C ALA A 598 13.54 22.49 28.88
N TRP A 599 12.87 21.75 27.99
CA TRP A 599 11.70 22.22 27.26
C TRP A 599 10.53 22.62 28.19
N ILE A 600 10.24 21.83 29.24
CA ILE A 600 9.21 22.20 30.23
C ILE A 600 9.59 23.48 30.98
N SER A 601 10.88 23.68 31.29
CA SER A 601 11.35 24.91 31.93
C SER A 601 11.25 26.13 31.00
N ALA A 602 11.62 25.97 29.74
CA ALA A 602 11.54 27.01 28.71
C ALA A 602 10.10 27.47 28.44
N LEU A 603 9.15 26.53 28.31
CA LEU A 603 7.76 26.84 27.95
C LEU A 603 6.92 27.38 29.12
N PHE A 604 7.20 27.00 30.38
CA PHE A 604 6.30 27.30 31.52
C PHE A 604 6.96 28.05 32.68
N ILE A 605 8.28 28.26 32.67
CA ILE A 605 9.03 28.91 33.77
C ILE A 605 9.83 30.12 33.27
N ALA A 606 10.39 30.06 32.06
CA ALA A 606 11.10 31.17 31.43
C ALA A 606 10.15 32.09 30.63
N GLU A 607 10.55 33.33 30.40
CA GLU A 607 9.86 34.28 29.50
C GLU A 607 10.23 34.01 28.02
N GLY A 608 10.08 32.75 27.57
CA GLY A 608 10.31 32.33 26.19
C GLY A 608 11.34 31.21 26.01
N ILE A 609 11.41 30.69 24.79
CA ILE A 609 12.29 29.57 24.42
C ILE A 609 13.72 30.10 24.23
N SER A 610 14.68 29.56 24.98
CA SER A 610 16.08 29.95 24.86
C SER A 610 16.81 29.17 23.75
N GLU A 611 17.79 29.82 23.12
CA GLU A 611 18.70 29.20 22.16
C GLU A 611 19.40 27.96 22.75
N GLU A 612 19.79 27.99 24.04
CA GLU A 612 20.36 26.85 24.77
C GLU A 612 19.42 25.63 24.86
N THR A 613 18.10 25.85 24.81
CA THR A 613 17.10 24.76 24.75
C THR A 613 17.04 24.15 23.34
N MET A 614 17.16 24.99 22.29
CA MET A 614 17.19 24.53 20.90
C MET A 614 18.54 23.91 20.49
N SER A 615 19.65 24.31 21.13
CA SER A 615 20.99 23.78 20.89
C SER A 615 21.34 22.55 21.73
N SER A 616 20.48 22.14 22.66
CA SER A 616 20.66 20.92 23.48
C SER A 616 19.74 19.76 23.09
N CYS A 617 18.73 20.01 22.24
CA CYS A 617 17.80 19.01 21.75
C CYS A 617 17.69 19.13 20.23
N SER A 618 17.81 18.01 19.51
CA SER A 618 17.60 18.01 18.05
C SER A 618 16.11 18.09 17.70
N PRO A 619 15.74 18.65 16.53
CA PRO A 619 14.34 18.63 16.06
C PRO A 619 13.74 17.23 16.04
N GLN A 620 14.51 16.23 15.61
CA GLN A 620 14.09 14.82 15.62
C GLN A 620 13.69 14.34 17.03
N GLU A 621 14.51 14.63 18.05
CA GLU A 621 14.23 14.23 19.43
C GLU A 621 13.05 15.01 20.02
N PHE A 622 12.95 16.32 19.76
CA PHE A 622 11.82 17.14 20.19
C PHE A 622 10.48 16.55 19.73
N TYR A 623 10.34 16.24 18.44
CA TYR A 623 9.09 15.68 17.87
C TYR A 623 8.70 14.32 18.49
N LEU A 624 9.66 13.52 18.96
CA LEU A 624 9.39 12.27 19.68
C LEU A 624 9.02 12.51 21.17
N LEU A 625 9.42 13.64 21.75
CA LEU A 625 9.12 13.99 23.14
C LEU A 625 7.80 14.76 23.32
N VAL A 626 7.24 15.38 22.27
CA VAL A 626 6.04 16.24 22.35
C VAL A 626 4.85 15.59 23.06
N ALA A 627 4.45 14.35 22.73
CA ALA A 627 3.34 13.69 23.42
C ALA A 627 3.64 13.45 24.92
N THR A 628 4.90 13.21 25.26
CA THR A 628 5.33 13.06 26.66
C THR A 628 5.33 14.41 27.40
N LEU A 629 5.73 15.49 26.72
CA LEU A 629 5.65 16.86 27.25
C LEU A 629 4.21 17.23 27.61
N PHE A 630 3.25 16.99 26.71
CA PHE A 630 1.83 17.18 26.99
C PHE A 630 1.35 16.32 28.16
N SER A 631 1.76 15.04 28.22
CA SER A 631 1.39 14.15 29.33
C SER A 631 1.87 14.65 30.70
N GLN A 632 3.10 15.19 30.80
CA GLN A 632 3.64 15.67 32.07
C GLN A 632 3.04 17.02 32.49
N THR A 633 2.87 17.97 31.55
CA THR A 633 2.38 19.32 31.84
C THR A 633 0.89 19.32 32.18
N LEU A 634 0.09 18.53 31.45
CA LEU A 634 -1.33 18.34 31.73
C LEU A 634 -1.55 17.67 33.09
N GLY A 635 -0.80 16.60 33.39
CA GLY A 635 -0.82 15.93 34.69
C GLY A 635 -0.39 16.84 35.85
N ALA A 636 0.57 17.76 35.62
CA ALA A 636 0.95 18.77 36.63
C ALA A 636 -0.19 19.77 36.89
N CYS A 637 -0.94 20.17 35.87
CA CYS A 637 -2.11 21.04 36.01
C CYS A 637 -3.29 20.34 36.71
N GLU A 638 -3.59 19.08 36.36
CA GLU A 638 -4.63 18.29 37.02
C GLU A 638 -4.32 18.01 38.51
N LEU A 639 -3.03 17.91 38.86
CA LEU A 639 -2.55 17.85 40.25
C LEU A 639 -2.50 19.23 40.96
N GLY A 640 -2.91 20.32 40.30
CA GLY A 640 -2.92 21.67 40.87
C GLY A 640 -1.53 22.28 41.09
N LYS A 641 -0.48 21.75 40.44
CA LYS A 641 0.90 22.28 40.53
C LYS A 641 1.20 23.37 39.50
N LEU A 642 0.37 23.50 38.47
CA LEU A 642 0.47 24.47 37.39
C LEU A 642 -0.90 25.11 37.16
N GLU A 643 -0.97 26.43 37.05
CA GLU A 643 -2.21 27.14 36.79
C GLU A 643 -2.66 26.98 35.33
N LEU A 644 -3.98 26.97 35.09
CA LEU A 644 -4.54 26.73 33.76
C LEU A 644 -4.13 27.81 32.74
N ASP A 645 -3.97 29.05 33.18
CA ASP A 645 -3.62 30.14 32.27
C ASP A 645 -2.11 30.15 31.97
N THR A 646 -1.25 29.71 32.90
CA THR A 646 0.15 29.38 32.60
C THR A 646 0.27 28.20 31.63
N LEU A 647 -0.58 27.18 31.77
CA LEU A 647 -0.61 26.03 30.84
C LEU A 647 -1.00 26.48 29.42
N LYS A 648 -1.97 27.40 29.28
CA LYS A 648 -2.32 27.97 27.97
C LYS A 648 -1.18 28.79 27.38
N GLY A 649 -0.63 29.75 28.14
CA GLY A 649 0.45 30.62 27.66
C GLY A 649 1.68 29.83 27.22
N GLY A 650 2.06 28.78 27.97
CA GLY A 650 3.16 27.90 27.57
C GLY A 650 2.89 27.07 26.31
N PHE A 651 1.62 26.72 26.04
CA PHE A 651 1.21 26.10 24.78
C PHE A 651 1.00 27.09 23.63
N GLU A 652 0.84 28.38 23.89
CA GLU A 652 0.79 29.41 22.84
C GLU A 652 2.14 29.55 22.12
N TYR A 653 3.28 29.28 22.77
CA TYR A 653 4.59 29.16 22.09
C TYR A 653 4.65 28.02 21.07
N LEU A 654 3.84 26.95 21.22
CA LEU A 654 3.75 25.89 20.20
C LEU A 654 2.95 26.32 18.97
N LEU A 655 2.35 27.53 18.98
CA LEU A 655 1.70 28.13 17.82
C LEU A 655 2.67 28.92 16.92
N GLU A 656 3.95 29.03 17.30
CA GLU A 656 4.98 29.63 16.46
C GLU A 656 5.29 28.71 15.25
N PRO A 657 5.53 29.27 14.03
CA PRO A 657 5.59 28.49 12.78
C PRO A 657 6.51 27.26 12.81
N PHE A 658 7.65 27.36 13.49
CA PHE A 658 8.68 26.33 13.53
C PHE A 658 8.37 25.16 14.49
N LEU A 659 7.43 25.32 15.43
CA LEU A 659 6.95 24.24 16.30
C LEU A 659 5.56 23.73 15.89
N LEU A 660 4.80 24.53 15.16
CA LEU A 660 3.39 24.27 14.84
C LEU A 660 3.11 22.87 14.25
N PRO A 661 3.92 22.29 13.35
CA PRO A 661 3.67 20.93 12.83
C PRO A 661 3.73 19.83 13.90
N SER A 662 4.39 20.07 15.04
CA SER A 662 4.40 19.14 16.17
C SER A 662 3.01 18.95 16.81
N LEU A 663 2.12 19.93 16.66
CA LEU A 663 0.74 19.85 17.12
C LEU A 663 -0.06 18.74 16.44
N VAL A 664 0.34 18.24 15.26
CA VAL A 664 -0.26 17.04 14.64
C VAL A 664 -0.22 15.85 15.61
N PHE A 665 0.92 15.65 16.27
CA PHE A 665 1.12 14.56 17.21
C PHE A 665 0.49 14.88 18.57
N ALA A 666 0.65 16.12 19.05
CA ALA A 666 0.10 16.57 20.33
C ALA A 666 -1.44 16.52 20.37
N LEU A 667 -2.11 17.00 19.32
CA LEU A 667 -3.57 16.97 19.20
C LEU A 667 -4.08 15.54 19.11
N SER A 668 -3.40 14.67 18.34
CA SER A 668 -3.75 13.25 18.25
C SER A 668 -3.61 12.53 19.60
N TRP A 669 -2.55 12.81 20.37
CA TRP A 669 -2.39 12.32 21.74
C TRP A 669 -3.46 12.88 22.69
N LEU A 670 -3.73 14.19 22.63
CA LEU A 670 -4.72 14.86 23.49
C LEU A 670 -6.14 14.34 23.24
N GLY A 671 -6.48 14.06 21.97
CA GLY A 671 -7.73 13.43 21.57
C GLY A 671 -7.87 12.00 22.11
N ASN A 672 -6.82 11.18 22.00
CA ASN A 672 -6.77 9.85 22.62
C ASN A 672 -6.94 9.94 24.15
N TYR A 673 -6.22 10.84 24.82
CA TYR A 673 -6.30 11.05 26.26
C TYR A 673 -7.71 11.47 26.72
N ILE A 674 -8.38 12.34 25.97
CA ILE A 674 -9.78 12.75 26.21
C ILE A 674 -10.75 11.57 25.99
N TRP A 675 -10.49 10.70 25.01
CA TRP A 675 -11.31 9.53 24.71
C TRP A 675 -11.13 8.39 25.73
N GLU A 676 -9.93 8.21 26.29
CA GLU A 676 -9.62 7.21 27.32
C GLU A 676 -10.06 7.65 28.73
N SER A 677 -10.12 8.94 29.03
CA SER A 677 -10.42 9.42 30.38
C SER A 677 -11.87 9.22 30.80
N GLU A 678 -12.11 8.33 31.77
CA GLU A 678 -13.41 8.14 32.42
C GLU A 678 -13.81 9.30 33.36
N ASN A 679 -12.86 10.15 33.76
CA ASN A 679 -13.06 11.27 34.68
C ASN A 679 -13.17 12.60 33.93
N ASN A 680 -14.19 13.42 34.25
CA ASN A 680 -14.47 14.77 33.70
C ASN A 680 -13.26 15.49 33.05
N PRO A 681 -12.98 15.32 31.73
CA PRO A 681 -11.79 15.87 31.07
C PRO A 681 -11.91 17.38 30.77
N THR A 682 -12.19 18.18 31.81
CA THR A 682 -12.52 19.61 31.70
C THR A 682 -11.28 20.48 31.46
N ILE A 683 -10.13 20.09 32.02
CA ILE A 683 -8.84 20.75 31.75
C ILE A 683 -8.36 20.39 30.34
N PRO A 684 -8.25 19.10 29.94
CA PRO A 684 -7.91 18.70 28.58
C PRO A 684 -8.76 19.37 27.48
N LEU A 685 -10.08 19.45 27.65
CA LEU A 685 -10.97 20.10 26.66
C LEU A 685 -10.74 21.61 26.53
N LYS A 686 -10.38 22.31 27.63
CA LYS A 686 -10.04 23.73 27.58
C LYS A 686 -8.71 23.99 26.88
N VAL A 687 -7.73 23.08 27.05
CA VAL A 687 -6.46 23.11 26.30
C VAL A 687 -6.72 22.84 24.82
N LEU A 688 -7.51 21.82 24.49
CA LEU A 688 -7.87 21.50 23.11
C LEU A 688 -8.56 22.68 22.41
N TYR A 689 -9.52 23.33 23.07
CA TYR A 689 -10.18 24.51 22.51
C TYR A 689 -9.22 25.68 22.26
N ALA A 690 -8.26 25.93 23.17
CA ALA A 690 -7.26 26.99 22.99
C ALA A 690 -6.31 26.70 21.81
N LEU A 691 -5.93 25.43 21.60
CA LEU A 691 -5.07 25.03 20.48
C LEU A 691 -5.81 24.96 19.13
N VAL A 692 -7.10 24.59 19.13
CA VAL A 692 -7.93 24.53 17.92
C VAL A 692 -8.44 25.91 17.50
N LYS A 693 -8.67 26.82 18.46
CA LYS A 693 -9.07 28.21 18.21
C LYS A 693 -8.20 29.18 19.01
N PRO A 694 -6.97 29.46 18.54
CA PRO A 694 -6.10 30.45 19.18
C PRO A 694 -6.66 31.87 19.02
N ASN A 695 -6.38 32.74 20.01
CA ASN A 695 -6.88 34.12 20.02
C ASN A 695 -6.05 35.08 19.14
N SER A 696 -4.82 34.69 18.81
CA SER A 696 -3.81 35.55 18.19
C SER A 696 -2.87 34.72 17.31
N ILE A 697 -3.38 34.28 16.17
CA ILE A 697 -2.59 33.71 15.08
C ILE A 697 -2.88 34.51 13.80
N SER A 698 -1.90 34.70 12.93
CA SER A 698 -2.08 35.51 11.71
C SER A 698 -1.07 35.16 10.63
N GLY A 699 -1.48 35.29 9.37
CA GLY A 699 -0.58 35.25 8.22
C GLY A 699 0.03 33.86 8.04
N GLU A 700 1.36 33.77 8.14
CA GLU A 700 2.05 32.51 7.86
C GLU A 700 1.65 31.38 8.83
N ALA A 701 1.69 31.65 10.14
CA ALA A 701 1.34 30.68 11.17
C ALA A 701 -0.09 30.14 11.02
N GLU A 702 -1.03 30.99 10.59
CA GLU A 702 -2.45 30.61 10.40
C GLU A 702 -2.62 29.60 9.25
N ALA A 703 -1.88 29.78 8.15
CA ALA A 703 -1.93 28.84 7.02
C ALA A 703 -1.33 27.46 7.36
N VAL A 704 -0.25 27.44 8.15
CA VAL A 704 0.34 26.19 8.68
C VAL A 704 -0.62 25.55 9.70
N HIS A 705 -1.27 26.33 10.58
CA HIS A 705 -2.24 25.85 11.58
C HIS A 705 -3.44 25.19 10.93
N ARG A 706 -3.97 25.83 9.87
CA ARG A 706 -5.01 25.25 9.01
C ARG A 706 -4.60 23.90 8.42
N THR A 707 -3.34 23.70 8.07
CA THR A 707 -2.82 22.40 7.58
C THR A 707 -2.75 21.36 8.70
N VAL A 708 -2.32 21.76 9.90
CA VAL A 708 -2.33 20.90 11.10
C VAL A 708 -3.75 20.48 11.50
N LEU A 709 -4.72 21.40 11.44
CA LEU A 709 -6.13 21.10 11.69
C LEU A 709 -6.73 20.19 10.60
N ASN A 710 -6.44 20.45 9.32
CA ASN A 710 -6.81 19.56 8.21
C ASN A 710 -6.36 18.10 8.47
N ILE A 711 -5.14 17.91 8.98
CA ILE A 711 -4.60 16.59 9.32
C ILE A 711 -5.32 15.94 10.51
N SER A 712 -5.52 16.68 11.61
CA SER A 712 -5.98 16.13 12.90
C SER A 712 -7.50 16.12 13.09
N ALA A 713 -8.26 16.95 12.36
CA ALA A 713 -9.67 17.23 12.63
C ALA A 713 -10.57 16.00 12.66
N ARG A 714 -10.42 15.05 11.72
CA ARG A 714 -11.30 13.88 11.65
C ARG A 714 -11.13 12.95 12.86
N CYS A 715 -9.89 12.70 13.27
CA CYS A 715 -9.58 11.85 14.43
C CYS A 715 -10.18 12.46 15.70
N LEU A 716 -9.95 13.77 15.90
CA LEU A 716 -10.55 14.55 16.99
C LEU A 716 -12.08 14.53 16.95
N GLU A 717 -12.69 14.68 15.77
CA GLU A 717 -14.14 14.71 15.62
C GLU A 717 -14.80 13.37 15.98
N GLU A 718 -14.23 12.25 15.52
CA GLU A 718 -14.69 10.89 15.85
C GLU A 718 -14.57 10.64 17.37
N GLN A 719 -13.43 10.96 17.97
CA GLN A 719 -13.19 10.85 19.42
C GLN A 719 -14.15 11.73 20.26
N LEU A 720 -14.34 12.98 19.87
CA LEU A 720 -15.21 13.93 20.58
C LEU A 720 -16.70 13.58 20.42
N LYS A 721 -17.12 13.05 19.27
CA LYS A 721 -18.48 12.51 19.07
C LYS A 721 -18.77 11.35 20.02
N ASP A 722 -17.82 10.41 20.17
CA ASP A 722 -17.91 9.30 21.11
C ASP A 722 -18.02 9.78 22.57
N VAL A 723 -17.16 10.71 22.99
CA VAL A 723 -17.19 11.27 24.35
C VAL A 723 -18.50 12.03 24.61
N ARG A 724 -19.02 12.77 23.61
CA ARG A 724 -20.33 13.42 23.69
C ARG A 724 -21.48 12.42 23.78
N ALA A 725 -21.39 11.28 23.10
CA ALA A 725 -22.38 10.20 23.20
C ALA A 725 -22.39 9.54 24.58
N ARG A 726 -21.21 9.38 25.22
CA ARG A 726 -21.09 8.92 26.61
C ARG A 726 -21.60 9.95 27.63
N HIS A 727 -21.42 11.25 27.36
CA HIS A 727 -21.76 12.34 28.29
C HIS A 727 -22.68 13.41 27.65
N PRO A 728 -23.95 13.09 27.34
CA PRO A 728 -24.85 13.98 26.59
C PRO A 728 -25.24 15.29 27.32
N ALA A 729 -24.94 15.42 28.61
CA ALA A 729 -25.18 16.65 29.38
C ALA A 729 -24.11 17.75 29.16
N ARG A 730 -23.07 17.49 28.36
CA ARG A 730 -21.92 18.37 28.17
C ARG A 730 -22.06 19.26 26.93
N SER A 731 -22.08 20.58 27.15
CA SER A 731 -22.19 21.60 26.09
C SER A 731 -20.84 22.15 25.62
N ASP A 732 -19.74 21.84 26.31
CA ASP A 732 -18.38 22.31 26.03
C ASP A 732 -17.73 21.65 24.80
N ILE A 733 -18.22 20.47 24.39
CA ILE A 733 -17.71 19.75 23.21
C ILE A 733 -18.22 20.35 21.89
N LYS A 734 -19.46 20.87 21.85
CA LYS A 734 -20.06 21.35 20.60
C LYS A 734 -19.25 22.48 19.93
N PRO A 735 -18.80 23.54 20.62
CA PRO A 735 -18.00 24.59 20.02
C PRO A 735 -16.68 24.11 19.38
N ILE A 736 -16.09 23.02 19.86
CA ILE A 736 -14.88 22.43 19.25
C ILE A 736 -15.25 21.74 17.93
N LEU A 737 -16.35 20.97 17.92
CA LEU A 737 -16.84 20.30 16.70
C LEU A 737 -17.23 21.31 15.61
N ASP A 738 -17.93 22.39 15.99
CA ASP A 738 -18.35 23.45 15.08
C ASP A 738 -17.13 24.19 14.45
N VAL A 739 -15.97 24.24 15.14
CA VAL A 739 -14.70 24.79 14.59
C VAL A 739 -13.95 23.78 13.73
N LEU A 740 -14.08 22.47 13.99
CA LEU A 740 -13.41 21.42 13.21
C LEU A 740 -14.11 21.12 11.87
N GLU A 741 -15.39 21.44 11.74
CA GLU A 741 -16.25 21.12 10.57
C GLU A 741 -15.63 21.48 9.20
N PRO A 742 -15.02 22.67 8.97
CA PRO A 742 -14.42 23.03 7.67
C PRO A 742 -13.24 22.13 7.24
N TYR A 743 -12.59 21.47 8.20
CA TYR A 743 -11.34 20.72 8.01
C TYR A 743 -11.58 19.21 7.80
N LEU A 744 -12.77 18.69 8.13
CA LEU A 744 -13.11 17.25 8.05
C LEU A 744 -12.94 16.63 6.66
N SER A 745 -13.09 17.44 5.61
CA SER A 745 -13.05 17.00 4.21
C SER A 745 -11.63 16.79 3.65
N PHE A 746 -10.59 16.82 4.50
CA PHE A 746 -9.19 16.69 4.08
C PHE A 746 -8.81 15.27 3.60
N GLN A 747 -9.26 14.21 4.27
CA GLN A 747 -8.82 12.85 3.94
C GLN A 747 -9.41 12.29 2.63
N ARG A 748 -8.60 11.55 1.88
CA ARG A 748 -8.91 10.91 0.59
C ARG A 748 -8.58 9.41 0.57
N ASN A 749 -8.96 8.67 1.61
CA ASN A 749 -8.70 7.22 1.73
C ASN A 749 -9.71 6.30 0.98
N GLY A 750 -10.53 6.85 0.08
CA GLY A 750 -11.55 6.11 -0.67
C GLY A 750 -12.70 5.52 0.18
N SER A 751 -12.80 5.88 1.47
CA SER A 751 -13.88 5.40 2.35
C SER A 751 -15.25 5.87 1.89
N SER A 752 -16.26 5.03 2.11
CA SER A 752 -17.66 5.35 1.83
C SER A 752 -18.21 6.39 2.80
N ARG A 753 -19.06 7.28 2.29
CA ARG A 753 -19.87 8.16 3.15
C ARG A 753 -20.87 7.30 3.91
N ARG A 754 -21.25 7.74 5.13
CA ARG A 754 -22.27 7.03 5.92
C ARG A 754 -23.59 6.83 5.17
N SER A 755 -24.05 7.84 4.45
CA SER A 755 -25.25 7.77 3.61
C SER A 755 -25.13 6.79 2.43
N GLU A 756 -23.93 6.64 1.85
CA GLU A 756 -23.67 5.62 0.82
C GLU A 756 -23.74 4.21 1.44
N LEU A 757 -23.10 3.99 2.59
CA LEU A 757 -23.10 2.71 3.29
C LEU A 757 -24.50 2.31 3.78
N ASP A 758 -25.25 3.24 4.37
CA ASP A 758 -26.64 3.03 4.82
C ASP A 758 -27.54 2.64 3.63
N SER A 759 -27.33 3.26 2.45
CA SER A 759 -28.04 2.92 1.20
C SER A 759 -27.70 1.51 0.70
N TRP A 760 -26.41 1.16 0.59
CA TRP A 760 -25.99 -0.15 0.10
C TRP A 760 -26.35 -1.31 1.04
N THR A 761 -26.35 -1.07 2.35
CA THR A 761 -26.73 -2.08 3.36
C THR A 761 -28.23 -2.26 3.51
N SER A 762 -29.03 -1.23 3.18
CA SER A 762 -30.50 -1.31 3.16
C SER A 762 -31.06 -2.08 1.94
N HIS A 763 -30.23 -2.39 0.94
CA HIS A 763 -30.63 -3.14 -0.23
C HIS A 763 -31.01 -4.60 0.12
N ALA A 764 -31.91 -5.21 -0.67
CA ALA A 764 -32.19 -6.64 -0.55
C ALA A 764 -30.90 -7.46 -0.77
N GLY A 765 -30.55 -8.33 0.18
CA GLY A 765 -29.26 -9.04 0.20
C GLY A 765 -28.07 -8.23 0.74
N GLY A 766 -28.32 -7.05 1.33
CA GLY A 766 -27.30 -6.17 1.89
C GLY A 766 -26.28 -5.70 0.86
N LEU A 767 -25.07 -5.39 1.33
CA LEU A 767 -23.97 -4.89 0.48
C LEU A 767 -23.63 -5.82 -0.69
N SER A 768 -23.67 -7.15 -0.49
CA SER A 768 -23.47 -8.12 -1.58
C SER A 768 -24.57 -8.06 -2.65
N GLY A 769 -25.83 -7.92 -2.24
CA GLY A 769 -26.95 -7.72 -3.16
C GLY A 769 -26.89 -6.38 -3.90
N SER A 770 -26.43 -5.33 -3.21
CA SER A 770 -26.19 -4.02 -3.81
C SER A 770 -25.09 -4.06 -4.88
N ILE A 771 -23.95 -4.72 -4.60
CA ILE A 771 -22.86 -4.91 -5.57
C ILE A 771 -23.34 -5.70 -6.80
N ARG A 772 -24.12 -6.78 -6.59
CA ARG A 772 -24.73 -7.55 -7.69
C ARG A 772 -25.63 -6.69 -8.57
N ASN A 773 -26.49 -5.87 -7.97
CA ASN A 773 -27.39 -4.98 -8.71
C ASN A 773 -26.62 -3.92 -9.51
N THR A 774 -25.55 -3.34 -8.94
CA THR A 774 -24.67 -2.40 -9.66
C THR A 774 -23.94 -3.08 -10.82
N PHE A 775 -23.44 -4.30 -10.63
CA PHE A 775 -22.82 -5.07 -11.71
C PHE A 775 -23.80 -5.35 -12.85
N HIS A 776 -25.01 -5.83 -12.54
CA HIS A 776 -26.09 -6.03 -13.51
C HIS A 776 -26.43 -4.73 -14.26
N GLY A 777 -26.48 -3.60 -13.57
CA GLY A 777 -26.71 -2.27 -14.16
C GLY A 777 -25.64 -1.85 -15.17
N LEU A 778 -24.36 -2.11 -14.89
CA LEU A 778 -23.23 -1.84 -15.78
C LEU A 778 -23.24 -2.72 -17.03
N VAL A 779 -23.62 -4.00 -16.89
CA VAL A 779 -23.77 -4.93 -18.03
C VAL A 779 -24.94 -4.51 -18.91
N LEU A 780 -26.10 -4.15 -18.32
CA LEU A 780 -27.26 -3.66 -19.06
C LEU A 780 -26.97 -2.36 -19.82
N TRP A 781 -26.26 -1.41 -19.21
CA TRP A 781 -25.81 -0.17 -19.87
C TRP A 781 -24.83 -0.45 -21.02
N SER A 782 -24.00 -1.50 -20.91
CA SER A 782 -23.11 -1.92 -22.00
C SER A 782 -23.83 -2.66 -23.14
N ALA A 783 -25.04 -3.17 -22.89
CA ALA A 783 -25.86 -3.86 -23.89
C ALA A 783 -26.83 -2.92 -24.63
N SER A 784 -27.12 -1.72 -24.11
CA SER A 784 -27.95 -0.72 -24.78
C SER A 784 -27.21 -0.05 -25.93
N ALA A 785 -27.86 0.05 -27.10
CA ALA A 785 -27.28 0.61 -28.32
C ALA A 785 -27.34 2.16 -28.39
N ASP A 786 -27.99 2.83 -27.43
CA ASP A 786 -28.14 4.29 -27.43
C ASP A 786 -26.85 4.98 -26.97
N ILE A 787 -26.11 5.50 -27.96
CA ILE A 787 -24.78 6.10 -27.81
C ILE A 787 -24.76 7.27 -26.82
N ASN A 788 -25.85 8.03 -26.71
CA ASN A 788 -25.95 9.26 -25.91
C ASN A 788 -26.69 9.05 -24.57
N MET A 789 -26.88 7.81 -24.11
CA MET A 789 -27.54 7.54 -22.83
C MET A 789 -26.60 7.87 -21.66
N SER A 790 -27.15 8.54 -20.63
CA SER A 790 -26.39 8.94 -19.45
C SER A 790 -25.76 7.72 -18.73
N PRO A 791 -24.56 7.90 -18.12
CA PRO A 791 -23.83 6.79 -17.53
C PRO A 791 -24.54 6.19 -16.31
N HIS A 792 -24.43 4.87 -16.13
CA HIS A 792 -24.99 4.19 -14.97
C HIS A 792 -24.32 4.69 -13.67
N SER A 793 -25.13 4.96 -12.64
CA SER A 793 -24.63 5.50 -11.37
C SER A 793 -23.69 4.52 -10.68
N TYR A 794 -22.40 4.84 -10.65
CA TYR A 794 -21.35 3.96 -10.13
C TYR A 794 -20.34 4.72 -9.26
N THR A 795 -19.79 4.00 -8.28
CA THR A 795 -18.61 4.44 -7.53
C THR A 795 -17.80 3.23 -7.10
N HIS A 796 -16.50 3.24 -7.42
CA HIS A 796 -15.60 2.17 -7.00
C HIS A 796 -15.48 2.06 -5.47
N ARG A 797 -15.87 3.09 -4.69
CA ARG A 797 -16.00 3.02 -3.23
C ARG A 797 -16.87 1.85 -2.75
N GLN A 798 -17.88 1.44 -3.52
CA GLN A 798 -18.76 0.32 -3.19
C GLN A 798 -17.99 -1.00 -3.17
N ILE A 799 -17.10 -1.21 -4.16
CA ILE A 799 -16.23 -2.38 -4.26
C ILE A 799 -15.15 -2.36 -3.16
N LEU A 800 -14.46 -1.23 -2.97
CA LEU A 800 -13.47 -1.05 -1.90
C LEU A 800 -14.07 -1.29 -0.51
N THR A 801 -15.26 -0.73 -0.24
CA THR A 801 -15.99 -0.94 1.02
C THR A 801 -16.42 -2.39 1.18
N GLY A 802 -16.85 -3.04 0.09
CA GLY A 802 -17.07 -4.47 0.06
C GLY A 802 -15.83 -5.24 0.49
N ILE A 803 -14.67 -4.99 -0.13
CA ILE A 803 -13.43 -5.72 0.15
C ILE A 803 -13.02 -5.52 1.61
N ARG A 804 -13.10 -4.29 2.13
CA ARG A 804 -12.75 -3.96 3.53
C ARG A 804 -13.70 -4.58 4.56
N LEU A 805 -14.99 -4.73 4.28
CA LEU A 805 -15.99 -5.25 5.24
C LEU A 805 -16.32 -6.74 5.09
N LEU A 806 -16.36 -7.26 3.87
CA LEU A 806 -16.79 -8.63 3.54
C LEU A 806 -15.65 -9.52 3.03
N THR A 807 -14.47 -8.96 2.79
CA THR A 807 -13.29 -9.61 2.17
C THR A 807 -13.50 -10.02 0.71
N ALA A 808 -12.44 -9.95 -0.10
CA ALA A 808 -12.46 -10.36 -1.51
C ALA A 808 -12.98 -11.81 -1.71
N SER A 809 -12.72 -12.68 -0.73
CA SER A 809 -13.15 -14.09 -0.72
C SER A 809 -14.67 -14.29 -0.71
N ARG A 810 -15.47 -13.29 -0.28
CA ARG A 810 -16.93 -13.34 -0.37
C ARG A 810 -17.49 -12.62 -1.60
N ILE A 811 -16.78 -11.61 -2.12
CA ILE A 811 -17.24 -10.82 -3.27
C ILE A 811 -17.05 -11.56 -4.58
N LEU A 812 -15.89 -12.19 -4.79
CA LEU A 812 -15.64 -12.89 -6.04
C LEU A 812 -16.68 -14.01 -6.31
N PRO A 813 -17.10 -14.83 -5.33
CA PRO A 813 -18.24 -15.73 -5.49
C PRO A 813 -19.53 -15.03 -5.93
N VAL A 814 -19.86 -13.86 -5.38
CA VAL A 814 -21.08 -13.11 -5.73
C VAL A 814 -21.05 -12.61 -7.17
N LEU A 815 -19.88 -12.19 -7.66
CA LEU A 815 -19.67 -11.82 -9.07
C LEU A 815 -19.74 -13.05 -9.99
N ILE A 816 -19.15 -14.18 -9.61
CA ILE A 816 -19.22 -15.44 -10.39
C ILE A 816 -20.65 -15.99 -10.47
N ASP A 817 -21.41 -15.91 -9.37
CA ASP A 817 -22.82 -16.31 -9.34
C ASP A 817 -23.67 -15.42 -10.27
N GLU A 818 -23.34 -14.13 -10.38
CA GLU A 818 -24.00 -13.19 -11.32
C GLU A 818 -23.57 -13.43 -12.77
N LEU A 819 -22.28 -13.68 -13.04
CA LEU A 819 -21.80 -14.10 -14.37
C LEU A 819 -22.53 -15.36 -14.86
N LYS A 820 -22.85 -16.30 -13.96
CA LYS A 820 -23.66 -17.47 -14.28
C LYS A 820 -25.11 -17.11 -14.66
N SER A 821 -25.73 -16.15 -13.97
CA SER A 821 -27.05 -15.62 -14.34
C SER A 821 -27.04 -14.88 -15.69
N GLN A 822 -25.95 -14.17 -16.01
CA GLN A 822 -25.77 -13.51 -17.31
C GLN A 822 -25.48 -14.51 -18.44
N ALA A 823 -24.85 -15.66 -18.15
CA ALA A 823 -24.70 -16.77 -19.10
C ALA A 823 -26.05 -17.35 -19.52
N GLU A 824 -26.97 -17.54 -18.59
CA GLU A 824 -28.36 -17.97 -18.88
C GLU A 824 -29.14 -16.92 -19.69
N SER A 825 -28.73 -15.65 -19.62
CA SER A 825 -29.36 -14.51 -20.31
C SER A 825 -28.75 -14.18 -21.69
N GLY A 826 -27.63 -14.82 -22.06
CA GLY A 826 -26.95 -14.59 -23.34
C GLY A 826 -26.02 -13.36 -23.41
N THR A 827 -25.80 -12.68 -22.29
CA THR A 827 -25.00 -11.44 -22.16
C THR A 827 -23.58 -11.69 -21.61
N LEU A 828 -23.13 -12.94 -21.60
CA LEU A 828 -21.93 -13.40 -20.91
C LEU A 828 -20.65 -12.64 -21.28
N ASP A 829 -20.39 -12.39 -22.56
CA ASP A 829 -19.11 -11.82 -23.00
C ASP A 829 -18.95 -10.35 -22.54
N LEU A 830 -20.04 -9.57 -22.53
CA LEU A 830 -20.07 -8.23 -21.93
C LEU A 830 -19.86 -8.29 -20.41
N ALA A 831 -20.52 -9.24 -19.74
CA ALA A 831 -20.39 -9.42 -18.30
C ALA A 831 -18.98 -9.86 -17.89
N LEU A 832 -18.34 -10.75 -18.66
CA LEU A 832 -16.95 -11.19 -18.48
C LEU A 832 -15.97 -10.03 -18.62
N ASP A 833 -16.19 -9.11 -19.57
CA ASP A 833 -15.35 -7.93 -19.72
C ASP A 833 -15.47 -6.97 -18.54
N VAL A 834 -16.69 -6.64 -18.10
CA VAL A 834 -16.92 -5.81 -16.90
C VAL A 834 -16.34 -6.47 -15.65
N ALA A 835 -16.50 -7.78 -15.48
CA ALA A 835 -15.95 -8.52 -14.34
C ALA A 835 -14.41 -8.56 -14.38
N ALA A 836 -13.80 -8.77 -15.56
CA ALA A 836 -12.36 -8.74 -15.70
C ALA A 836 -11.82 -7.35 -15.35
N THR A 837 -12.43 -6.26 -15.84
CA THR A 837 -12.01 -4.91 -15.49
C THR A 837 -12.19 -4.57 -14.00
N LEU A 838 -13.23 -5.08 -13.34
CA LEU A 838 -13.40 -4.95 -11.88
C LEU A 838 -12.36 -5.72 -11.06
N ILE A 839 -11.68 -6.71 -11.65
CA ILE A 839 -10.61 -7.47 -11.01
C ILE A 839 -9.23 -6.88 -11.36
N CYS A 840 -9.08 -6.30 -12.55
CA CYS A 840 -7.88 -5.58 -13.00
C CYS A 840 -7.80 -4.13 -12.49
N SER A 841 -8.87 -3.55 -11.94
CA SER A 841 -8.90 -2.16 -11.49
C SER A 841 -7.96 -1.95 -10.29
N PRO A 842 -7.11 -0.89 -10.30
CA PRO A 842 -6.13 -0.67 -9.24
C PRO A 842 -6.81 -0.41 -7.89
N VAL A 843 -6.27 -1.01 -6.83
CA VAL A 843 -6.75 -0.82 -5.46
C VAL A 843 -5.64 -0.22 -4.57
N PRO A 844 -5.96 0.71 -3.65
CA PRO A 844 -4.95 1.42 -2.85
C PRO A 844 -3.94 0.50 -2.15
N GLU A 845 -4.42 -0.63 -1.62
CA GLU A 845 -3.65 -1.57 -0.81
C GLU A 845 -2.70 -2.47 -1.62
N ALA A 846 -2.89 -2.59 -2.94
CA ALA A 846 -2.05 -3.41 -3.83
C ALA A 846 -1.21 -2.58 -4.82
N PHE A 847 -1.58 -1.33 -5.06
CA PHE A 847 -1.01 -0.48 -6.12
C PHE A 847 0.54 -0.41 -6.13
N ALA A 848 1.18 -0.30 -4.96
CA ALA A 848 2.65 -0.28 -4.86
C ALA A 848 3.32 -1.58 -5.36
N MET A 849 2.65 -2.74 -5.19
CA MET A 849 3.10 -4.02 -5.73
C MET A 849 2.86 -4.11 -7.24
N GLU A 850 1.75 -3.58 -7.72
CA GLU A 850 1.43 -3.56 -9.16
C GLU A 850 2.39 -2.65 -9.92
N GLN A 851 2.70 -1.45 -9.41
CA GLN A 851 3.69 -0.54 -9.99
C GLN A 851 5.10 -1.16 -10.09
N ALA A 852 5.49 -1.99 -9.12
CA ALA A 852 6.79 -2.67 -9.13
C ALA A 852 6.92 -3.75 -10.22
N MET A 853 5.82 -4.18 -10.87
CA MET A 853 5.86 -5.03 -12.05
C MET A 853 6.23 -4.26 -13.33
N TYR A 854 6.00 -2.95 -13.36
CA TYR A 854 6.25 -2.07 -14.52
C TYR A 854 7.55 -1.28 -14.39
N HIS A 855 8.01 -1.05 -13.16
CA HIS A 855 9.26 -0.36 -12.86
C HIS A 855 10.20 -1.36 -12.17
N PRO A 856 11.14 -2.01 -12.90
CA PRO A 856 11.96 -3.08 -12.35
C PRO A 856 12.90 -2.55 -11.27
N VAL A 857 12.57 -2.83 -10.01
CA VAL A 857 13.39 -2.51 -8.84
C VAL A 857 14.44 -3.59 -8.63
N ASP A 858 15.69 -3.19 -8.37
CA ASP A 858 16.78 -4.09 -7.98
C ASP A 858 16.50 -4.69 -6.59
N PRO A 859 16.18 -6.00 -6.49
CA PRO A 859 15.77 -6.63 -5.23
C PRO A 859 16.94 -6.79 -4.25
N SER A 860 18.18 -6.45 -4.65
CA SER A 860 19.33 -6.37 -3.75
C SER A 860 19.42 -5.05 -2.97
N LYS A 861 18.66 -4.02 -3.39
CA LYS A 861 18.70 -2.66 -2.82
C LYS A 861 17.43 -2.26 -2.06
N GLU A 862 16.27 -2.73 -2.49
CA GLU A 862 14.98 -2.40 -1.87
C GLU A 862 14.12 -3.66 -1.65
N ALA A 863 13.35 -3.69 -0.56
CA ALA A 863 12.46 -4.80 -0.25
C ALA A 863 11.16 -4.69 -1.06
N LEU A 864 10.74 -5.78 -1.70
CA LEU A 864 9.48 -5.81 -2.45
C LEU A 864 8.27 -5.52 -1.54
N PRO A 865 7.33 -4.67 -1.98
CA PRO A 865 6.14 -4.31 -1.20
C PRO A 865 5.20 -5.52 -1.02
N GLN A 866 4.71 -5.70 0.21
CA GLN A 866 3.73 -6.74 0.54
C GLN A 866 2.33 -6.14 0.59
N CYS A 867 1.36 -6.80 -0.07
CA CYS A 867 -0.05 -6.41 0.03
C CYS A 867 -0.62 -6.94 1.36
N PRO A 868 -1.22 -6.08 2.21
CA PRO A 868 -1.75 -6.50 3.52
C PRO A 868 -3.08 -7.25 3.44
N ILE A 869 -3.74 -7.27 2.26
CA ILE A 869 -5.04 -7.89 2.03
C ILE A 869 -5.01 -8.83 0.82
N LEU A 870 -5.89 -9.82 0.81
CA LEU A 870 -6.16 -10.61 -0.40
C LEU A 870 -7.00 -9.77 -1.38
N THR A 871 -6.47 -9.54 -2.57
CA THR A 871 -7.17 -8.84 -3.66
C THR A 871 -8.18 -9.76 -4.35
N LEU A 872 -9.04 -9.21 -5.22
CA LEU A 872 -9.91 -10.03 -6.07
C LEU A 872 -9.10 -10.92 -7.03
N ARG A 873 -7.92 -10.45 -7.48
CA ARG A 873 -6.98 -11.21 -8.32
C ARG A 873 -6.40 -12.41 -7.59
N ASP A 874 -5.94 -12.24 -6.34
CA ASP A 874 -5.40 -13.34 -5.54
C ASP A 874 -6.46 -14.41 -5.26
N VAL A 875 -7.68 -14.00 -4.93
CA VAL A 875 -8.80 -14.91 -4.71
C VAL A 875 -9.18 -15.63 -6.01
N LEU A 876 -9.09 -14.99 -7.18
CA LEU A 876 -9.31 -15.63 -8.47
C LEU A 876 -8.26 -16.70 -8.76
N ILE A 877 -6.97 -16.42 -8.50
CA ILE A 877 -5.88 -17.39 -8.63
C ILE A 877 -6.09 -18.60 -7.69
N LEU A 878 -6.49 -18.35 -6.43
CA LEU A 878 -6.80 -19.41 -5.46
C LEU A 878 -8.03 -20.23 -5.89
N GLN A 879 -9.08 -19.62 -6.45
CA GLN A 879 -10.23 -20.35 -6.96
C GLN A 879 -9.89 -21.14 -8.24
N HIS A 880 -9.04 -20.59 -9.10
CA HIS A 880 -8.55 -21.28 -10.30
C HIS A 880 -7.81 -22.58 -9.94
N GLN A 881 -6.99 -22.59 -8.89
CA GLN A 881 -6.38 -23.82 -8.35
C GLN A 881 -7.40 -24.89 -7.89
N THR A 882 -8.64 -24.50 -7.59
CA THR A 882 -9.72 -25.42 -7.19
C THR A 882 -10.59 -25.92 -8.36
N VAL A 883 -10.42 -25.39 -9.58
CA VAL A 883 -11.14 -25.79 -10.80
C VAL A 883 -11.26 -27.31 -10.99
N PRO A 884 -10.20 -28.15 -10.85
CA PRO A 884 -10.32 -29.61 -10.98
C PRO A 884 -11.31 -30.26 -10.00
N LYS A 885 -11.55 -29.67 -8.83
CA LYS A 885 -12.54 -30.17 -7.83
C LYS A 885 -13.93 -29.56 -8.03
N LEU A 886 -14.04 -28.49 -8.83
CA LEU A 886 -15.30 -27.84 -9.18
C LEU A 886 -15.88 -28.37 -10.51
N SER A 887 -15.06 -28.75 -11.49
CA SER A 887 -15.53 -29.28 -12.77
C SER A 887 -16.41 -30.53 -12.63
N GLU A 888 -16.13 -31.37 -11.62
CA GLU A 888 -16.94 -32.54 -11.26
C GLU A 888 -18.29 -32.20 -10.59
N LYS A 889 -18.45 -30.99 -10.03
CA LYS A 889 -19.62 -30.59 -9.21
C LYS A 889 -20.50 -29.53 -9.86
N ASP A 890 -19.90 -28.54 -10.50
CA ASP A 890 -20.54 -27.45 -11.24
C ASP A 890 -19.64 -27.05 -12.43
N PRO A 891 -19.75 -27.73 -13.58
CA PRO A 891 -18.90 -27.46 -14.74
C PRO A 891 -19.10 -26.03 -15.28
N SER A 892 -20.31 -25.48 -15.18
CA SER A 892 -20.60 -24.10 -15.63
C SER A 892 -19.83 -23.04 -14.82
N ARG A 893 -19.72 -23.25 -13.50
CA ARG A 893 -18.92 -22.38 -12.62
C ARG A 893 -17.42 -22.53 -12.90
N ALA A 894 -16.95 -23.75 -13.13
CA ALA A 894 -15.56 -24.03 -13.47
C ALA A 894 -15.16 -23.37 -14.81
N GLU A 895 -16.02 -23.43 -15.83
CA GLU A 895 -15.82 -22.78 -17.12
C GLU A 895 -15.72 -21.25 -17.00
N ILE A 896 -16.65 -20.61 -16.26
CA ILE A 896 -16.63 -19.16 -16.04
C ILE A 896 -15.33 -18.72 -15.35
N ILE A 897 -14.85 -19.47 -14.35
CA ILE A 897 -13.57 -19.17 -13.67
C ILE A 897 -12.40 -19.26 -14.66
N VAL A 898 -12.34 -20.27 -15.52
CA VAL A 898 -11.27 -20.41 -16.53
C VAL A 898 -11.28 -19.22 -17.51
N ARG A 899 -12.44 -18.89 -18.11
CA ARG A 899 -12.57 -17.76 -19.04
C ARG A 899 -12.18 -16.42 -18.38
N LEU A 900 -12.63 -16.20 -17.14
CA LEU A 900 -12.33 -14.99 -16.37
C LEU A 900 -10.83 -14.88 -16.04
N THR A 901 -10.20 -15.95 -15.58
CA THR A 901 -8.75 -16.00 -15.32
C THR A 901 -7.93 -15.72 -16.58
N ARG A 902 -8.31 -16.31 -17.72
CA ARG A 902 -7.67 -16.01 -19.02
C ARG A 902 -7.80 -14.54 -19.41
N ARG A 903 -9.00 -13.97 -19.30
CA ARG A 903 -9.26 -12.55 -19.65
C ARG A 903 -8.48 -11.60 -18.74
N VAL A 904 -8.44 -11.85 -17.42
CA VAL A 904 -7.67 -11.06 -16.45
C VAL A 904 -6.16 -11.15 -16.73
N ASN A 905 -5.64 -12.35 -16.99
CA ASN A 905 -4.23 -12.54 -17.34
C ASN A 905 -3.85 -11.89 -18.68
N SER A 906 -4.76 -11.87 -19.66
CA SER A 906 -4.55 -11.19 -20.94
C SER A 906 -4.51 -9.67 -20.80
N LEU A 907 -5.27 -9.08 -19.87
CA LEU A 907 -5.28 -7.62 -19.64
C LEU A 907 -4.07 -7.16 -18.81
N LEU A 908 -3.61 -7.99 -17.86
CA LEU A 908 -2.49 -7.72 -16.97
C LEU A 908 -1.18 -8.42 -17.41
N ALA A 909 -1.07 -8.83 -18.67
CA ALA A 909 0.17 -9.38 -19.20
C ALA A 909 1.27 -8.30 -19.12
N PRO A 910 2.46 -8.62 -18.59
CA PRO A 910 3.56 -7.66 -18.58
C PRO A 910 3.98 -7.32 -20.02
N PRO A 911 4.49 -6.11 -20.28
CA PRO A 911 4.94 -5.73 -21.61
C PRO A 911 6.03 -6.70 -22.06
N THR A 912 5.84 -7.32 -23.23
CA THR A 912 6.91 -8.09 -23.87
C THR A 912 8.04 -7.13 -24.21
N HIS A 913 9.22 -7.32 -23.61
CA HIS A 913 10.40 -6.53 -23.96
C HIS A 913 10.66 -6.66 -25.46
N VAL A 914 10.37 -5.59 -26.19
CA VAL A 914 10.91 -5.38 -27.53
C VAL A 914 12.21 -4.61 -27.32
N ASP A 915 13.34 -5.30 -27.40
CA ASP A 915 14.67 -4.68 -27.36
C ASP A 915 14.79 -3.69 -28.55
N ASN A 916 14.51 -2.39 -28.31
CA ASN A 916 15.08 -1.23 -29.03
C ASN A 916 14.45 0.14 -28.70
N LEU A 917 13.42 0.27 -27.84
CA LEU A 917 12.87 1.58 -27.47
C LEU A 917 12.79 1.73 -25.95
N ASP A 918 13.69 2.55 -25.40
CA ASP A 918 13.65 2.98 -23.99
C ASP A 918 12.60 4.08 -23.82
N VAL A 919 11.36 3.65 -23.63
CA VAL A 919 10.17 4.52 -23.52
C VAL A 919 10.33 5.55 -22.41
N SER A 920 11.05 5.21 -21.33
CA SER A 920 11.32 6.09 -20.19
C SER A 920 12.04 7.38 -20.60
N ASN A 921 13.15 7.25 -21.33
CA ASN A 921 13.93 8.38 -21.82
C ASN A 921 13.17 9.17 -22.89
N ILE A 922 12.41 8.49 -23.75
CA ILE A 922 11.60 9.13 -24.80
C ILE A 922 10.43 9.93 -24.19
N MET A 923 9.83 9.48 -23.10
CA MET A 923 8.75 10.21 -22.42
C MET A 923 9.22 11.47 -21.66
N GLU A 924 10.49 11.54 -21.28
CA GLU A 924 11.07 12.75 -20.68
C GLU A 924 11.66 13.72 -21.72
N ASP A 925 12.29 13.22 -22.81
CA ASP A 925 13.04 14.05 -23.77
C ASP A 925 12.27 14.54 -25.03
N ILE A 926 11.00 14.20 -25.27
CA ILE A 926 10.24 14.75 -26.42
C ILE A 926 9.82 16.22 -26.17
N ASN A 927 10.81 17.11 -26.32
CA ASN A 927 10.62 18.53 -26.56
C ASN A 927 10.60 18.79 -28.08
N LEU A 928 9.40 18.99 -28.62
CA LEU A 928 9.08 18.74 -30.03
C LEU A 928 9.36 19.93 -30.97
N ASP A 929 10.55 20.53 -30.91
CA ASP A 929 10.96 21.68 -31.74
C ASP A 929 12.23 21.45 -32.61
N ALA A 930 12.86 20.28 -32.54
CA ALA A 930 14.04 19.93 -33.35
C ALA A 930 13.75 19.53 -34.82
N ALA A 931 12.58 19.93 -35.39
CA ALA A 931 12.11 19.50 -36.71
C ALA A 931 11.99 20.63 -37.76
N THR A 932 12.41 21.86 -37.45
CA THR A 932 12.45 22.97 -38.41
C THR A 932 13.63 23.90 -38.16
N HIS A 933 14.81 23.62 -38.74
CA HIS A 933 15.71 24.62 -39.34
C HIS A 933 16.93 23.95 -39.97
N ASN A 934 16.91 23.82 -41.30
CA ASN A 934 18.11 23.58 -42.11
C ASN A 934 18.63 24.94 -42.61
N PRO A 935 19.81 25.41 -42.19
CA PRO A 935 20.61 26.35 -42.96
C PRO A 935 21.75 25.60 -43.66
N MET A 936 21.75 25.66 -45.00
CA MET A 936 22.92 25.28 -45.81
C MET A 936 24.15 26.09 -45.37
N ASN A 937 25.31 25.45 -45.32
CA ASN A 937 26.58 26.15 -45.45
C ASN A 937 27.54 25.38 -46.38
N LEU A 938 28.32 26.11 -47.18
CA LEU A 938 29.06 25.61 -48.35
C LEU A 938 30.58 25.88 -48.21
N GLY A 939 31.41 24.84 -48.40
CA GLY A 939 32.87 24.92 -48.64
C GLY A 939 33.72 25.44 -47.45
N GLU A 940 35.05 25.28 -47.38
CA GLU A 940 36.10 24.47 -48.03
C GLU A 940 37.16 24.19 -46.92
N GLY A 941 38.08 23.23 -46.89
CA GLY A 941 38.66 22.30 -47.88
C GLY A 941 39.77 21.42 -47.23
N ASP A 942 40.55 20.73 -48.09
CA ASP A 942 41.73 19.86 -47.88
C ASP A 942 42.74 20.21 -46.75
N ASP A 943 43.64 19.34 -46.25
CA ASP A 943 43.91 17.87 -46.34
C ASP A 943 45.04 17.54 -45.31
N THR A 944 45.44 16.26 -45.21
CA THR A 944 46.70 15.67 -44.70
C THR A 944 46.71 15.03 -43.30
N GLY A 945 46.31 13.76 -43.26
CA GLY A 945 47.31 12.70 -43.45
C GLY A 945 47.91 11.96 -42.23
N ASN A 946 47.45 10.71 -42.07
CA ASN A 946 48.25 9.51 -41.70
C ASN A 946 48.73 9.35 -40.23
N GLY A 947 48.59 8.21 -39.54
CA GLY A 947 48.04 6.89 -39.91
C GLY A 947 48.96 5.74 -39.48
N GLY A 948 48.51 4.84 -38.58
CA GLY A 948 49.22 3.57 -38.31
C GLY A 948 48.87 2.81 -37.01
N GLY A 949 48.82 1.48 -37.11
CA GLY A 949 49.04 0.54 -35.98
C GLY A 949 47.82 -0.28 -35.52
N SER A 950 47.71 -1.54 -35.95
CA SER A 950 46.57 -2.46 -35.67
C SER A 950 46.92 -3.60 -34.69
N LEU A 951 45.93 -4.49 -34.43
CA LEU A 951 45.89 -5.80 -33.72
C LEU A 951 45.26 -5.72 -32.30
N VAL A 952 44.19 -6.45 -31.88
CA VAL A 952 43.35 -7.57 -32.40
C VAL A 952 41.93 -7.43 -31.77
N GLY A 953 40.77 -7.89 -32.30
CA GLY A 953 40.40 -8.52 -33.58
C GLY A 953 39.27 -9.60 -33.45
N ALA A 954 38.35 -9.65 -34.44
CA ALA A 954 37.25 -10.62 -34.70
C ALA A 954 35.98 -10.62 -33.80
N SER A 955 34.75 -10.77 -34.34
CA SER A 955 34.23 -10.63 -35.72
C SER A 955 32.69 -10.73 -35.73
N ASN A 956 31.97 -9.91 -36.50
CA ASN A 956 30.54 -10.11 -36.78
C ASN A 956 30.19 -9.58 -38.19
N GLU A 957 30.34 -10.42 -39.21
CA GLU A 957 29.99 -10.12 -40.61
C GLU A 957 28.83 -11.04 -41.04
N ASN A 958 27.60 -10.52 -41.15
CA ASN A 958 26.53 -11.20 -41.93
C ASN A 958 25.24 -10.38 -42.23
N ILE A 959 25.16 -9.09 -41.90
CA ILE A 959 23.90 -8.32 -41.99
C ILE A 959 23.82 -7.47 -43.27
N ASP A 960 24.94 -6.87 -43.71
CA ASP A 960 24.98 -5.97 -44.88
C ASP A 960 24.80 -6.68 -46.23
N GLN A 961 24.83 -8.02 -46.23
CA GLN A 961 24.70 -8.83 -47.45
C GLN A 961 23.24 -9.22 -47.77
N ILE A 962 22.28 -8.94 -46.88
CA ILE A 962 20.84 -9.23 -47.11
C ILE A 962 20.08 -8.02 -47.67
N LEU A 963 20.46 -6.79 -47.29
CA LEU A 963 19.76 -5.58 -47.76
C LEU A 963 20.00 -5.23 -49.25
N ASN A 964 21.06 -5.75 -49.86
CA ASN A 964 21.40 -5.45 -51.25
C ASN A 964 20.63 -6.29 -52.30
N ASP A 965 20.02 -7.42 -51.92
CA ASP A 965 19.31 -8.31 -52.86
C ASP A 965 17.83 -7.96 -53.07
N ALA A 966 17.27 -7.00 -52.33
CA ALA A 966 15.86 -6.61 -52.43
C ALA A 966 15.56 -5.49 -53.44
N VAL A 967 16.57 -4.82 -53.99
CA VAL A 967 16.42 -3.61 -54.84
C VAL A 967 16.55 -3.91 -56.34
N ALA A 968 16.96 -5.12 -56.72
CA ALA A 968 17.23 -5.52 -58.11
C ALA A 968 16.18 -6.49 -58.68
N GLY A 969 14.93 -6.06 -58.87
CA GLY A 969 13.83 -6.99 -59.19
C GLY A 969 12.61 -6.51 -59.99
N ALA A 970 12.58 -5.31 -60.58
CA ALA A 970 11.45 -4.88 -61.41
C ALA A 970 11.82 -3.80 -62.45
N ASN A 971 12.31 -4.19 -63.63
CA ASN A 971 12.40 -3.29 -64.78
C ASN A 971 12.20 -4.05 -66.10
N ASP A 972 10.94 -4.11 -66.55
CA ASP A 972 10.53 -4.46 -67.92
C ASP A 972 9.07 -3.99 -68.12
N GLY A 973 8.66 -3.20 -69.11
CA GLY A 973 9.45 -2.49 -70.13
C GLY A 973 8.55 -1.71 -71.12
N SER A 974 9.09 -0.63 -71.71
CA SER A 974 8.58 0.14 -72.87
C SER A 974 7.33 1.04 -72.71
N GLY A 975 7.31 2.20 -73.41
CA GLY A 975 6.10 3.07 -73.43
C GLY A 975 6.18 4.53 -73.95
N LEU A 976 7.25 4.96 -74.63
CA LEU A 976 7.39 6.21 -75.44
C LEU A 976 6.21 7.22 -75.55
N GLY A 977 6.45 8.51 -75.28
CA GLY A 977 5.79 9.60 -76.04
C GLY A 977 5.62 10.99 -75.39
N LEU A 978 6.40 11.96 -75.88
CA LEU A 978 6.20 13.43 -76.00
C LEU A 978 4.87 14.07 -75.49
N GLY A 979 4.82 15.31 -74.96
CA GLY A 979 5.85 16.37 -74.84
C GLY A 979 5.29 17.78 -75.16
N LEU A 980 5.81 18.82 -74.49
CA LEU A 980 5.50 20.27 -74.62
C LEU A 980 4.07 20.72 -74.23
N GLY A 981 3.83 21.92 -73.67
CA GLY A 981 4.73 23.00 -73.23
C GLY A 981 4.01 24.37 -73.18
N GLY A 982 4.50 25.35 -72.41
CA GLY A 982 4.00 26.73 -72.46
C GLY A 982 4.18 27.58 -71.18
N ASN A 983 5.09 28.54 -71.22
CA ASN A 983 5.18 29.66 -70.25
C ASN A 983 3.98 30.61 -70.34
N VAL A 984 3.76 31.44 -69.30
CA VAL A 984 3.98 32.93 -69.33
C VAL A 984 3.46 33.59 -68.03
N ASP A 985 4.42 34.00 -67.19
CA ASP A 985 4.59 35.30 -66.51
C ASP A 985 3.50 36.07 -65.71
N THR A 986 4.00 36.61 -64.58
CA THR A 986 3.91 38.00 -64.07
C THR A 986 2.83 38.50 -63.09
N THR A 987 3.26 38.59 -61.81
CA THR A 987 3.32 39.79 -60.91
C THR A 987 2.08 40.62 -60.51
N GLY A 988 2.03 40.94 -59.21
CA GLY A 988 1.25 42.03 -58.57
C GLY A 988 1.13 41.74 -57.06
N MET A 989 1.96 42.20 -56.13
CA MET A 989 2.48 43.54 -55.74
C MET A 989 1.73 44.12 -54.51
N ASP A 990 2.43 44.95 -53.74
CA ASP A 990 2.39 44.99 -52.27
C ASP A 990 1.76 46.26 -51.62
N THR A 991 1.60 46.20 -50.28
CA THR A 991 1.68 47.31 -49.28
C THR A 991 0.62 48.44 -49.16
N SER A 992 -0.21 48.31 -48.09
CA SER A 992 -0.26 49.12 -46.84
C SER A 992 -0.64 50.63 -46.73
N LEU A 993 -1.07 50.99 -45.50
CA LEU A 993 -1.15 52.31 -44.82
C LEU A 993 -2.26 53.29 -45.32
N GLU A 994 -3.02 54.00 -44.47
CA GLU A 994 -2.59 54.90 -43.39
C GLU A 994 -3.72 55.27 -42.35
N ASP A 995 -3.34 55.93 -41.26
CA ASP A 995 -4.17 56.41 -40.13
C ASP A 995 -5.21 57.52 -40.46
N MET A 996 -6.26 57.68 -39.61
CA MET A 996 -6.36 58.85 -38.70
C MET A 996 -7.58 58.86 -37.75
N PHE A 997 -7.34 59.43 -36.56
CA PHE A 997 -8.22 59.70 -35.41
C PHE A 997 -9.46 60.58 -35.74
N ASP A 998 -10.49 60.77 -34.89
CA ASP A 998 -10.39 61.47 -33.58
C ASP A 998 -11.73 61.61 -32.79
N VAL A 999 -11.61 62.01 -31.50
CA VAL A 999 -12.57 62.67 -30.56
C VAL A 999 -13.63 61.87 -29.75
N ALA A 1000 -13.26 61.56 -28.49
CA ALA A 1000 -13.95 61.84 -27.18
C ALA A 1000 -15.41 61.34 -26.90
N ASN A 1001 -15.94 61.27 -25.66
CA ASN A 1001 -15.52 61.85 -24.37
C ASN A 1001 -16.16 61.16 -23.12
N MET A 1002 -15.53 61.33 -21.94
CA MET A 1002 -16.10 61.41 -20.56
C MET A 1002 -16.66 60.21 -19.75
N GLU A 1003 -16.24 60.25 -18.46
CA GLU A 1003 -16.94 59.93 -17.18
C GLU A 1003 -17.01 58.50 -16.56
N ASN A 1004 -16.41 58.45 -15.35
CA ASN A 1004 -16.57 57.54 -14.19
C ASN A 1004 -17.27 58.38 -13.07
N PRO A 1005 -17.75 57.86 -11.90
CA PRO A 1005 -17.82 56.49 -11.36
C PRO A 1005 -19.16 56.13 -10.62
N GLU A 1006 -19.14 55.07 -9.79
CA GLU A 1006 -20.02 54.74 -8.62
C GLU A 1006 -21.53 54.39 -8.79
N LEU A 1007 -21.90 53.14 -8.41
CA LEU A 1007 -22.89 52.83 -7.34
C LEU A 1007 -23.14 51.31 -7.15
N LEU A 1008 -23.33 50.88 -5.88
CA LEU A 1008 -23.80 49.55 -5.39
C LEU A 1008 -22.80 48.40 -5.66
N THR A 1009 -22.06 47.81 -4.73
CA THR A 1009 -22.23 47.58 -3.27
C THR A 1009 -23.48 46.79 -2.85
N ASP A 1010 -23.19 45.72 -2.10
CA ASP A 1010 -24.04 44.86 -1.27
C ASP A 1010 -25.15 44.04 -1.92
N LEU A 1011 -24.91 42.72 -2.01
CA LEU A 1011 -25.85 41.70 -1.55
C LEU A 1011 -25.11 40.40 -1.20
N ASP A 1012 -24.82 40.22 0.09
CA ASP A 1012 -24.48 38.93 0.68
C ASP A 1012 -25.58 37.90 0.41
N MET A 1013 -25.20 36.68 0.03
CA MET A 1013 -25.96 35.46 0.29
C MET A 1013 -24.99 34.30 0.57
N GLU A 1014 -24.45 34.26 1.79
CA GLU A 1014 -24.03 32.99 2.38
C GLU A 1014 -25.21 31.98 2.32
N GLY A 1015 -24.91 30.72 1.99
CA GLY A 1015 -25.89 29.64 2.12
C GLY A 1015 -26.05 28.73 0.91
N MET A 1016 -24.97 28.12 0.43
CA MET A 1016 -25.01 26.80 -0.24
C MET A 1016 -23.60 26.17 -0.31
N PHE A 1017 -23.18 25.58 0.82
CA PHE A 1017 -22.08 24.61 0.92
C PHE A 1017 -22.55 23.41 1.77
#